data_AF-A0A428RZI8-F1
#
_entry.id   AF-A0A428RZI8-F1
#
_cell.length_a   1.000
_cell.length_b   1.000
_cell.length_c   1.000
_cell.angle_alpha   90.00
_cell.angle_beta   90.00
_cell.angle_gamma   90.00
#
_symmetry.space_group_name_H-M   'P 1'
#
loop_
_entity.id
_entity.type
_entity.pdbx_description
1 polymer ?
#
loop_
_entity_poly.entity_id
_entity_poly.type
_entity_poly.pdbx_seq_one_letter_code
_entity_poly.pdbx_strand_id
1 'polypeptide(L)'
;MLPPQLLGTYRQYKLDTDSVASWLASTAISRGYSADLLATSHSTPAPKTSGRLKGKARAKARSSGESKPKLANEKKHIIAIKDFVPLANFIAGRRVSVPGIFSTTIDRLIALRSAFGTKLGETGAKADPESDKKHEYFVGILEAVREALRPRMTPTTAAVALDAAIDANKDTSRDPAQGLGGRFAALTVDEPSESFLNMFSNASHERPKPAQDDAASYEAEPPTTFDDIYFAFAALMMDLEFIRARIRWIWSRHGKGDFDLAAAAVATNTAVSVARGLIEEVEPLLAKMEGGVNGLLQKFFVAACMASGMTEDQVWSDGVVTGKQDANYECYDQASKYFFIPFITFDRLLRELIPNSFIVLGDGRHGEYDDATSNWASLTNKFKFKQDQIILSQHITDLLAVAIRGPDFEAEDEFLRGMRILKKEHKAPFSLIFAAQVFLDIHHVLGAPAARQIFSKMRKEVVIMDDLLAGHLEHHKDIKHRDWTPVWDRELQELRISIARGAKDSAHQAKIKLLKEGGGNTSLLDKETNRTWILSPVLSGLYLLTVRLQVYHLGLKLANSWQTIMHCAHLHNLLGLKSTWMDMKIAISMLGESNFWVGEGRPKTVDDCFEKFYLQNGNTATAFARNRRANRGTASRARVRMIERGVPVSSVFAKAQIGIGTEIAWTPELVEDIIARSTYTEEDTSDEKHISMIKIRDQQQLRANERLREQKAKDKASGRATNVELVAPEKLIKALLITLGTESLEMTFPYFLLHRQCWKVMRALRDACEPILRDQPYAYKSLTKEMDVPAVVWCIFNAVYGLDKNGRRIEPDLEILSVARATCEDLLRGDEGRKAFNLLCQLKHVHLKADQRVKEQIPYSLDHFYVTNSSRETTIMSPIRDLDLIDKVAVISGASRGIGRAIAFNLASRGCSILGTCTGDEGITAISSGLDEEITSRVFESTARERPTSLMIKGLVADIFSEDCASVIANEINKTFNNRVDIFINCASDPMPGVIGDMGTTEVQRSLLGNIQTPVMIVEELVRRRYFQPNSRIIYISSIRSRQPWSDQLMYAAGKSAGESLCRTWAQAFGGKDERYSFMEGTTANAVTAGLTETDAVVDCGPEAVKRFQDEFFPTQSIPRFGQPEDVADVVGLLCGKDARWITGYVVSASGGGIKIG
;
A
#
# COMPACT_ATOMS: atom_id res chain seq x y z
N MET A 1 -7.17 16.12 -21.82
CA MET A 1 -8.65 16.06 -21.74
C MET A 1 -9.09 15.04 -20.70
N LEU A 2 -10.02 15.42 -19.83
CA LEU A 2 -10.59 14.55 -18.80
C LEU A 2 -11.35 13.37 -19.46
N PRO A 3 -11.20 12.13 -18.96
CA PRO A 3 -11.99 10.98 -19.42
C PRO A 3 -13.49 11.27 -19.29
N PRO A 4 -14.34 10.88 -20.26
CA PRO A 4 -15.77 11.14 -20.17
C PRO A 4 -16.45 10.43 -18.98
N GLN A 5 -15.79 9.41 -18.40
CA GLN A 5 -16.24 8.68 -17.21
C GLN A 5 -15.94 9.41 -15.90
N LEU A 6 -14.99 10.36 -15.92
CA LEU A 6 -14.63 11.15 -14.74
C LEU A 6 -15.43 12.44 -14.71
N LEU A 7 -15.85 12.81 -13.52
CA LEU A 7 -16.72 13.97 -13.30
C LEU A 7 -16.16 14.86 -12.20
N GLY A 8 -15.91 16.13 -12.55
CA GLY A 8 -15.60 17.17 -11.57
C GLY A 8 -16.87 17.83 -11.01
N THR A 9 -16.72 18.55 -9.91
CA THR A 9 -17.82 19.20 -9.18
C THR A 9 -18.59 20.17 -10.06
N TYR A 10 -17.87 20.99 -10.85
CA TYR A 10 -18.51 21.96 -11.75
C TYR A 10 -19.31 21.29 -12.89
N ARG A 11 -18.77 20.21 -13.46
CA ARG A 11 -19.45 19.46 -14.52
C ARG A 11 -20.70 18.76 -13.99
N GLN A 12 -20.62 18.17 -12.79
CA GLN A 12 -21.76 17.58 -12.10
C GLN A 12 -22.85 18.63 -11.85
N TYR A 13 -22.47 19.81 -11.35
CA TYR A 13 -23.38 20.94 -11.19
C TYR A 13 -24.09 21.32 -12.49
N LYS A 14 -23.37 21.38 -13.61
CA LYS A 14 -23.96 21.70 -14.91
C LYS A 14 -24.94 20.63 -15.39
N LEU A 15 -24.55 19.36 -15.35
CA LEU A 15 -25.42 18.25 -15.76
C LEU A 15 -26.69 18.18 -14.91
N ASP A 16 -26.59 18.44 -13.61
CA ASP A 16 -27.74 18.46 -12.71
C ASP A 16 -28.67 19.63 -13.02
N THR A 17 -28.11 20.82 -13.23
CA THR A 17 -28.89 22.02 -13.62
C THR A 17 -29.62 21.81 -14.94
N ASP A 18 -28.95 21.23 -15.94
CA ASP A 18 -29.54 20.92 -17.25
C ASP A 18 -30.63 19.84 -17.14
N SER A 19 -30.43 18.82 -16.29
CA SER A 19 -31.43 17.78 -16.07
C SER A 19 -32.69 18.30 -15.39
N VAL A 20 -32.56 19.25 -14.45
CA VAL A 20 -33.70 19.95 -13.82
C VAL A 20 -34.44 20.79 -14.86
N ALA A 21 -33.70 21.56 -15.67
CA ALA A 21 -34.28 22.36 -16.75
C ALA A 21 -35.06 21.49 -17.75
N SER A 22 -34.45 20.38 -18.16
CA SER A 22 -35.04 19.43 -19.11
C SER A 22 -36.28 18.72 -18.57
N TRP A 23 -36.25 18.30 -17.30
CA TRP A 23 -37.43 17.72 -16.66
C TRP A 23 -38.56 18.74 -16.52
N LEU A 24 -38.27 19.97 -16.09
CA LEU A 24 -39.27 21.03 -15.94
C LEU A 24 -39.92 21.37 -17.29
N ALA A 25 -39.14 21.58 -18.34
CA ALA A 25 -39.67 21.92 -19.66
C ALA A 25 -40.45 20.77 -20.30
N SER A 26 -39.87 19.58 -20.40
CA SER A 26 -40.55 18.42 -21.00
C SER A 26 -41.83 18.05 -20.25
N THR A 27 -41.82 18.11 -18.91
CA THR A 27 -43.00 17.83 -18.09
C THR A 27 -44.07 18.90 -18.29
N ALA A 28 -43.71 20.18 -18.29
CA ALA A 28 -44.67 21.27 -18.53
C ALA A 28 -45.30 21.15 -19.93
N ILE A 29 -44.50 20.92 -20.97
CA ILE A 29 -44.98 20.75 -22.37
C ILE A 29 -45.92 19.56 -22.47
N SER A 30 -45.56 18.40 -21.89
CA SER A 30 -46.41 17.20 -21.90
C SER A 30 -47.80 17.42 -21.26
N ARG A 31 -47.94 18.47 -20.45
CA ARG A 31 -49.18 18.86 -19.76
C ARG A 31 -49.84 20.10 -20.34
N GLY A 32 -49.46 20.49 -21.56
CA GLY A 32 -50.10 21.55 -22.34
C GLY A 32 -49.51 22.94 -22.14
N TYR A 33 -48.27 23.06 -21.64
CA TYR A 33 -47.54 24.32 -21.68
C TYR A 33 -47.10 24.62 -23.12
N SER A 34 -47.32 25.85 -23.61
CA SER A 34 -46.94 26.20 -24.98
C SER A 34 -45.42 26.22 -25.13
N ALA A 35 -44.89 25.44 -26.07
CA ALA A 35 -43.45 25.42 -26.38
C ALA A 35 -42.93 26.78 -26.87
N ASP A 36 -43.80 27.63 -27.43
CA ASP A 36 -43.44 28.98 -27.88
C ASP A 36 -43.12 29.93 -26.71
N LEU A 37 -43.59 29.62 -25.50
CA LEU A 37 -43.30 30.40 -24.28
C LEU A 37 -41.93 30.06 -23.67
N LEU A 38 -41.25 29.01 -24.15
CA LEU A 38 -39.88 28.64 -23.76
C LEU A 38 -38.82 29.34 -24.61
N ALA A 39 -39.22 30.13 -25.62
CA ALA A 39 -38.30 30.69 -26.59
C ALA A 39 -37.72 32.05 -26.15
N THR A 40 -36.51 32.04 -25.58
CA THR A 40 -35.52 33.08 -25.92
C THR A 40 -34.70 32.59 -27.10
N SER A 41 -34.98 33.15 -28.27
CA SER A 41 -34.37 32.80 -29.54
C SER A 41 -32.87 33.13 -29.59
N HIS A 42 -32.02 32.11 -29.54
CA HIS A 42 -30.72 32.12 -30.21
C HIS A 42 -30.56 30.85 -31.06
N SER A 43 -31.21 30.83 -32.23
CA SER A 43 -30.76 29.97 -33.31
C SER A 43 -29.39 30.47 -33.77
N THR A 44 -28.33 29.72 -33.51
CA THR A 44 -27.02 30.00 -34.13
C THR A 44 -27.16 29.77 -35.64
N PRO A 45 -26.79 30.73 -36.52
CA PRO A 45 -26.83 30.49 -37.95
C PRO A 45 -25.78 29.44 -38.31
N ALA A 46 -26.18 28.46 -39.12
CA ALA A 46 -25.27 27.48 -39.69
C ALA A 46 -24.10 28.19 -40.41
N PRO A 47 -22.85 27.72 -40.25
CA PRO A 47 -21.73 28.31 -40.97
C PRO A 47 -21.95 28.12 -42.47
N LYS A 48 -21.98 29.23 -43.23
CA LYS A 48 -21.97 29.21 -44.70
C LYS A 48 -20.73 28.45 -45.16
N THR A 49 -20.91 27.26 -45.73
CA THR A 49 -19.84 26.52 -46.39
C THR A 49 -19.48 27.21 -47.71
N SER A 50 -18.56 28.17 -47.66
CA SER A 50 -17.83 28.65 -48.83
C SER A 50 -16.39 28.15 -48.76
N GLY A 51 -16.07 27.13 -49.57
CA GLY A 51 -14.69 26.66 -49.71
C GLY A 51 -14.59 25.26 -50.26
N ARG A 52 -14.63 25.11 -51.58
CA ARG A 52 -14.36 23.85 -52.29
C ARG A 52 -12.94 23.37 -51.97
N LEU A 53 -12.81 22.36 -51.11
CA LEU A 53 -11.53 21.73 -50.75
C LEU A 53 -10.86 21.10 -51.98
N LYS A 54 -9.66 21.58 -52.34
CA LYS A 54 -8.84 21.04 -53.43
C LYS A 54 -7.92 19.89 -52.95
N GLY A 55 -7.87 18.84 -53.78
CA GLY A 55 -6.67 18.06 -54.13
C GLY A 55 -6.05 17.12 -53.08
N LYS A 56 -5.65 17.61 -51.90
CA LYS A 56 -4.89 16.81 -50.91
C LYS A 56 -5.64 16.54 -49.60
N ALA A 57 -6.61 17.40 -49.23
CA ALA A 57 -7.48 17.17 -48.07
C ALA A 57 -8.49 16.01 -48.31
N ARG A 58 -8.85 15.73 -49.57
CA ARG A 58 -9.81 14.68 -49.93
C ARG A 58 -9.23 13.26 -49.82
N ALA A 59 -7.90 13.11 -49.87
CA ALA A 59 -7.23 11.82 -49.70
C ALA A 59 -7.10 11.44 -48.22
N LYS A 60 -6.85 12.42 -47.33
CA LYS A 60 -6.75 12.20 -45.87
C LYS A 60 -8.10 11.84 -45.21
N ALA A 61 -9.21 12.27 -45.82
CA ALA A 61 -10.56 11.94 -45.34
C ALA A 61 -11.06 10.54 -45.77
N ARG A 62 -10.31 9.81 -46.62
CA ARG A 62 -10.66 8.43 -47.04
C ARG A 62 -9.95 7.34 -46.23
N SER A 63 -8.98 7.67 -45.38
CA SER A 63 -8.24 6.72 -44.54
C SER A 63 -8.78 6.56 -43.11
N SER A 64 -9.77 7.35 -42.71
CA SER A 64 -10.51 7.18 -41.45
C SER A 64 -11.86 6.57 -41.77
N GLY A 65 -11.91 5.23 -41.80
CA GLY A 65 -13.13 4.47 -42.03
C GLY A 65 -14.08 4.55 -40.83
N GLU A 66 -14.81 5.64 -40.71
CA GLU A 66 -16.01 5.73 -39.88
C GLU A 66 -17.14 6.33 -40.70
N SER A 67 -18.07 5.48 -41.10
CA SER A 67 -19.35 5.88 -41.65
C SER A 67 -20.17 6.56 -40.55
N LYS A 68 -20.20 7.89 -40.53
CA LYS A 68 -21.14 8.64 -39.67
C LYS A 68 -22.58 8.31 -40.10
N PRO A 69 -23.45 7.82 -39.21
CA PRO A 69 -24.88 7.81 -39.47
C PRO A 69 -25.38 9.26 -39.53
N LYS A 70 -26.29 9.55 -40.47
CA LYS A 70 -27.00 10.84 -40.54
C LYS A 70 -27.88 10.96 -39.28
N LEU A 71 -27.49 11.77 -38.30
CA LEU A 71 -28.40 12.16 -37.22
C LEU A 71 -29.45 13.15 -37.74
N ALA A 72 -30.70 12.91 -37.35
CA ALA A 72 -31.81 13.83 -37.51
C ALA A 72 -31.52 15.15 -36.78
N ASN A 73 -32.12 16.23 -37.27
CA ASN A 73 -31.95 17.59 -36.79
C ASN A 73 -32.60 17.75 -35.39
N GLU A 74 -31.88 17.48 -34.30
CA GLU A 74 -32.35 17.75 -32.93
C GLU A 74 -32.43 19.26 -32.68
N LYS A 75 -33.61 19.77 -32.30
CA LYS A 75 -33.77 21.17 -31.90
C LYS A 75 -33.31 21.32 -30.44
N LYS A 76 -32.30 22.16 -30.21
CA LYS A 76 -31.76 22.46 -28.88
C LYS A 76 -32.37 23.76 -28.34
N HIS A 77 -32.97 23.72 -27.16
CA HIS A 77 -33.66 24.83 -26.49
C HIS A 77 -32.91 25.22 -25.21
N ILE A 78 -32.60 26.51 -25.06
CA ILE A 78 -31.95 27.06 -23.86
C ILE A 78 -33.04 27.68 -22.98
N ILE A 79 -33.13 27.23 -21.72
CA ILE A 79 -34.10 27.69 -20.73
C ILE A 79 -33.42 28.69 -19.81
N ALA A 80 -33.94 29.91 -19.72
CA ALA A 80 -33.44 30.88 -18.78
C ALA A 80 -33.76 30.46 -17.35
N ILE A 81 -32.83 30.69 -16.41
CA ILE A 81 -32.96 30.26 -15.02
C ILE A 81 -34.23 30.85 -14.36
N LYS A 82 -34.54 32.11 -14.67
CA LYS A 82 -35.75 32.80 -14.22
C LYS A 82 -37.07 32.09 -14.60
N ASP A 83 -37.05 31.27 -15.66
CA ASP A 83 -38.22 30.58 -16.18
C ASP A 83 -38.48 29.24 -15.46
N PHE A 84 -37.57 28.80 -14.58
CA PHE A 84 -37.75 27.56 -13.82
C PHE A 84 -38.96 27.64 -12.87
N VAL A 85 -39.16 28.77 -12.19
CA VAL A 85 -40.27 28.97 -11.24
C VAL A 85 -41.64 28.97 -11.96
N PRO A 86 -41.84 29.71 -13.07
CA PRO A 86 -43.04 29.59 -13.89
C PRO A 86 -43.38 28.16 -14.32
N LEU A 87 -42.38 27.39 -14.76
CA LEU A 87 -42.56 26.00 -15.17
C LEU A 87 -42.98 25.12 -13.97
N ALA A 88 -42.32 25.27 -12.83
CA ALA A 88 -42.63 24.55 -11.60
C ALA A 88 -44.05 24.82 -11.11
N ASN A 89 -44.46 26.09 -11.10
CA ASN A 89 -45.82 26.51 -10.71
C ASN A 89 -46.89 25.95 -11.67
N PHE A 90 -46.62 25.93 -12.98
CA PHE A 90 -47.53 25.31 -13.95
C PHE A 90 -47.70 23.80 -13.69
N ILE A 91 -46.61 23.09 -13.38
CA ILE A 91 -46.64 21.66 -13.06
C ILE A 91 -47.40 21.40 -11.75
N ALA A 92 -47.17 22.22 -10.71
CA ALA A 92 -47.85 22.11 -9.42
C ALA A 92 -49.38 22.19 -9.53
N GLY A 93 -49.88 23.02 -10.46
CA GLY A 93 -51.31 23.16 -10.77
C GLY A 93 -51.94 21.97 -11.52
N ARG A 94 -51.17 20.95 -11.92
CA ARG A 94 -51.64 19.76 -12.67
C ARG A 94 -51.46 18.50 -11.82
N ARG A 95 -52.14 17.38 -12.13
CA ARG A 95 -51.95 16.08 -11.45
C ARG A 95 -50.69 15.36 -11.97
N VAL A 96 -49.52 15.83 -11.58
CA VAL A 96 -48.21 15.23 -11.88
C VAL A 96 -47.55 14.79 -10.56
N SER A 97 -46.91 13.62 -10.57
CA SER A 97 -46.07 13.12 -9.47
C SER A 97 -44.61 13.51 -9.75
N VAL A 98 -43.93 14.08 -8.76
CA VAL A 98 -42.51 14.45 -8.88
C VAL A 98 -41.66 13.24 -8.51
N PRO A 99 -40.73 12.78 -9.38
CA PRO A 99 -39.83 11.68 -9.05
C PRO A 99 -38.94 12.02 -7.86
N GLY A 100 -38.70 11.08 -6.94
CA GLY A 100 -37.80 11.29 -5.80
C GLY A 100 -36.37 11.70 -6.21
N ILE A 101 -35.93 11.26 -7.40
CA ILE A 101 -34.66 11.64 -8.03
C ILE A 101 -34.59 13.15 -8.33
N PHE A 102 -35.72 13.78 -8.68
CA PHE A 102 -35.78 15.23 -8.90
C PHE A 102 -35.58 16.00 -7.60
N SER A 103 -36.22 15.55 -6.52
CA SER A 103 -36.07 16.13 -5.18
C SER A 103 -34.63 16.04 -4.69
N THR A 104 -33.97 14.89 -4.81
CA THR A 104 -32.57 14.76 -4.39
C THR A 104 -31.61 15.60 -5.25
N THR A 105 -31.90 15.74 -6.55
CA THR A 105 -31.08 16.57 -7.46
C THR A 105 -31.19 18.06 -7.13
N ILE A 106 -32.38 18.58 -6.85
CA ILE A 106 -32.56 19.99 -6.54
C ILE A 106 -31.99 20.36 -5.16
N ASP A 107 -32.13 19.49 -4.16
CA ASP A 107 -31.54 19.71 -2.83
C ASP A 107 -30.01 19.73 -2.90
N ARG A 108 -29.40 18.87 -3.72
CA ARG A 108 -27.95 18.88 -3.97
C ARG A 108 -27.49 20.18 -4.63
N LEU A 109 -28.22 20.69 -5.63
CA LEU A 109 -27.90 21.96 -6.30
C LEU A 109 -27.99 23.16 -5.33
N ILE A 110 -29.02 23.19 -4.49
CA ILE A 110 -29.19 24.22 -3.44
C ILE A 110 -28.03 24.15 -2.47
N ALA A 111 -27.74 22.97 -1.90
CA ALA A 111 -26.65 22.81 -0.95
C ALA A 111 -25.28 23.25 -1.51
N LEU A 112 -24.98 22.93 -2.78
CA LEU A 112 -23.69 23.30 -3.40
C LEU A 112 -23.53 24.81 -3.54
N ARG A 113 -24.59 25.47 -4.05
CA ARG A 113 -24.59 26.91 -4.28
C ARG A 113 -24.65 27.68 -2.98
N SER A 114 -25.44 27.23 -1.99
CA SER A 114 -25.52 27.85 -0.67
C SER A 114 -24.20 27.73 0.12
N ALA A 115 -23.56 26.55 0.09
CA ALA A 115 -22.25 26.37 0.73
C ALA A 115 -21.17 27.26 0.10
N PHE A 116 -21.26 27.52 -1.21
CA PHE A 116 -20.39 28.48 -1.88
C PHE A 116 -20.64 29.92 -1.41
N GLY A 117 -21.90 30.34 -1.22
CA GLY A 117 -22.23 31.67 -0.70
C GLY A 117 -21.66 31.93 0.70
N THR A 118 -21.78 30.95 1.62
CA THR A 118 -21.18 31.02 2.96
C THR A 118 -19.66 31.14 2.89
N LYS A 119 -19.02 30.31 2.05
CA LYS A 119 -17.56 30.30 1.88
C LYS A 119 -17.04 31.56 1.17
N LEU A 120 -17.83 32.17 0.28
CA LEU A 120 -17.54 33.44 -0.37
C LEU A 120 -17.53 34.60 0.64
N GLY A 121 -18.56 34.65 1.50
CA GLY A 121 -18.68 35.63 2.58
C GLY A 121 -17.56 35.51 3.61
N GLU A 122 -17.15 34.28 3.93
CA GLU A 122 -15.96 34.01 4.74
C GLU A 122 -14.69 34.49 4.04
N THR A 123 -14.55 34.30 2.72
CA THR A 123 -13.37 34.75 1.97
C THR A 123 -13.22 36.26 1.84
N GLY A 124 -14.13 37.09 2.35
CA GLY A 124 -14.00 38.55 2.31
C GLY A 124 -13.91 39.17 0.90
N ALA A 125 -14.14 38.37 -0.16
CA ALA A 125 -14.31 38.88 -1.51
C ALA A 125 -15.58 39.74 -1.48
N LYS A 126 -15.43 41.07 -1.58
CA LYS A 126 -16.58 41.95 -1.81
C LYS A 126 -17.14 41.57 -3.18
N ALA A 127 -18.20 40.74 -3.18
CA ALA A 127 -19.10 40.69 -4.30
C ALA A 127 -19.61 42.10 -4.54
N ASP A 128 -19.69 42.50 -5.81
CA ASP A 128 -20.47 43.68 -6.18
C ASP A 128 -21.86 43.53 -5.54
N PRO A 129 -22.43 44.55 -4.87
CA PRO A 129 -23.77 44.48 -4.28
C PRO A 129 -24.87 44.04 -5.27
N GLU A 130 -24.63 44.21 -6.57
CA GLU A 130 -25.50 43.69 -7.63
C GLU A 130 -25.32 42.19 -7.91
N SER A 131 -24.15 41.64 -7.57
CA SER A 131 -23.73 40.24 -7.69
C SER A 131 -24.25 39.37 -6.54
N ASP A 132 -24.14 39.84 -5.28
CA ASP A 132 -24.73 39.13 -4.12
C ASP A 132 -26.24 38.90 -4.31
N LYS A 133 -26.93 39.93 -4.83
CA LYS A 133 -28.35 39.82 -5.20
C LYS A 133 -28.62 38.78 -6.30
N LYS A 134 -27.69 38.58 -7.25
CA LYS A 134 -27.84 37.58 -8.33
C LYS A 134 -27.53 36.16 -7.85
N HIS A 135 -26.56 35.99 -6.95
CA HIS A 135 -26.27 34.71 -6.29
C HIS A 135 -27.43 34.26 -5.39
N GLU A 136 -27.90 35.14 -4.49
CA GLU A 136 -29.10 34.92 -3.68
C GLU A 136 -30.33 34.67 -4.56
N TYR A 137 -30.44 35.36 -5.70
CA TYR A 137 -31.52 35.14 -6.67
C TYR A 137 -31.48 33.74 -7.30
N PHE A 138 -30.31 33.21 -7.64
CA PHE A 138 -30.19 31.86 -8.21
C PHE A 138 -30.57 30.78 -7.19
N VAL A 139 -30.05 30.87 -5.96
CA VAL A 139 -30.40 29.95 -4.87
C VAL A 139 -31.90 30.06 -4.56
N GLY A 140 -32.41 31.29 -4.45
CA GLY A 140 -33.82 31.57 -4.21
C GLY A 140 -34.75 31.04 -5.31
N ILE A 141 -34.31 31.00 -6.57
CA ILE A 141 -35.06 30.36 -7.66
C ILE A 141 -35.16 28.85 -7.44
N LEU A 142 -34.05 28.17 -7.12
CA LEU A 142 -34.07 26.73 -6.89
C LEU A 142 -34.91 26.37 -5.65
N GLU A 143 -34.81 27.16 -4.58
CA GLU A 143 -35.67 27.02 -3.39
C GLU A 143 -37.14 27.24 -3.74
N ALA A 144 -37.47 28.26 -4.53
CA ALA A 144 -38.84 28.52 -4.97
C ALA A 144 -39.40 27.38 -5.85
N VAL A 145 -38.58 26.78 -6.71
CA VAL A 145 -38.97 25.59 -7.49
C VAL A 145 -39.24 24.41 -6.56
N ARG A 146 -38.38 24.18 -5.55
CA ARG A 146 -38.57 23.12 -4.56
C ARG A 146 -39.88 23.32 -3.79
N GLU A 147 -40.12 24.52 -3.27
CA GLU A 147 -41.35 24.82 -2.51
C GLU A 147 -42.62 24.72 -3.36
N ALA A 148 -42.59 25.20 -4.62
CA ALA A 148 -43.72 25.08 -5.54
C ALA A 148 -44.13 23.62 -5.79
N LEU A 149 -43.15 22.71 -5.86
CA LEU A 149 -43.35 21.29 -6.15
C LEU A 149 -43.46 20.42 -4.90
N ARG A 150 -43.13 20.95 -3.71
CA ARG A 150 -43.13 20.25 -2.41
C ARG A 150 -44.42 19.46 -2.11
N PRO A 151 -45.64 19.97 -2.39
CA PRO A 151 -46.87 19.21 -2.16
C PRO A 151 -47.00 17.93 -3.00
N ARG A 152 -46.14 17.78 -4.02
CA ARG A 152 -46.14 16.66 -4.98
C ARG A 152 -44.87 15.81 -4.92
N MET A 153 -43.95 16.13 -4.01
CA MET A 153 -42.76 15.34 -3.71
C MET A 153 -43.08 14.27 -2.66
N THR A 154 -42.49 13.09 -2.79
CA THR A 154 -42.44 12.11 -1.69
C THR A 154 -41.46 12.59 -0.62
N PRO A 155 -41.78 12.47 0.68
CA PRO A 155 -40.82 12.83 1.74
C PRO A 155 -39.61 11.90 1.68
N THR A 156 -38.42 12.46 1.43
CA THR A 156 -37.16 11.72 1.40
C THR A 156 -36.45 11.86 2.74
N THR A 157 -35.90 10.77 3.29
CA THR A 157 -35.16 10.74 4.57
C THR A 157 -33.98 11.72 4.61
N ALA A 158 -33.41 12.08 3.45
CA ALA A 158 -32.33 13.06 3.32
C ALA A 158 -32.79 14.53 3.51
N ALA A 159 -34.03 14.87 3.14
CA ALA A 159 -34.56 16.23 3.32
C ALA A 159 -34.77 16.57 4.80
N VAL A 160 -35.15 15.56 5.60
CA VAL A 160 -35.29 15.68 7.07
C VAL A 160 -33.93 15.90 7.75
N ALA A 161 -32.87 15.25 7.25
CA ALA A 161 -31.51 15.41 7.77
C ALA A 161 -30.89 16.77 7.38
N LEU A 162 -31.19 17.28 6.18
CA LEU A 162 -30.74 18.59 5.72
C LEU A 162 -31.45 19.74 6.46
N ASP A 163 -32.77 19.63 6.65
CA ASP A 163 -33.53 20.58 7.47
C ASP A 163 -33.01 20.60 8.93
N ALA A 164 -32.70 19.43 9.51
CA ALA A 164 -32.09 19.34 10.84
C ALA A 164 -30.68 19.93 10.94
N ALA A 165 -29.86 19.81 9.88
CA ALA A 165 -28.51 20.38 9.83
C ALA A 165 -28.52 21.90 9.62
N ILE A 166 -29.49 22.42 8.87
CA ILE A 166 -29.69 23.87 8.67
C ILE A 166 -30.25 24.51 9.95
N ASP A 167 -31.15 23.85 10.66
CA ASP A 167 -31.72 24.34 11.91
C ASP A 167 -30.70 24.29 13.08
N ALA A 168 -29.77 23.33 13.08
CA ALA A 168 -28.65 23.32 14.04
C ALA A 168 -27.71 24.54 13.91
N ASN A 169 -27.67 25.18 12.73
CA ASN A 169 -26.87 26.38 12.46
C ASN A 169 -27.62 27.70 12.66
N LYS A 170 -28.90 27.66 13.08
CA LYS A 170 -29.73 28.86 13.29
C LYS A 170 -29.84 29.34 14.72
N ASP A 171 -29.14 28.73 15.69
CA ASP A 171 -29.20 29.19 17.07
C ASP A 171 -28.33 30.45 17.28
N THR A 172 -28.91 31.60 16.91
CA THR A 172 -28.44 32.92 17.30
C THR A 172 -29.50 33.55 18.20
N SER A 173 -29.31 33.41 19.52
CA SER A 173 -29.78 34.44 20.44
C SER A 173 -28.99 35.72 20.13
N ARG A 174 -29.56 36.55 19.24
CA ARG A 174 -29.05 37.89 18.94
C ARG A 174 -29.28 38.79 20.16
N ASP A 175 -28.27 38.89 21.02
CA ASP A 175 -28.11 40.05 21.92
C ASP A 175 -27.21 41.08 21.21
N PRO A 176 -27.70 42.29 20.86
CA PRO A 176 -26.93 43.28 20.09
C PRO A 176 -25.73 43.90 20.83
N ALA A 177 -25.48 43.55 22.09
CA ALA A 177 -24.56 44.30 22.96
C ALA A 177 -23.24 43.60 23.35
N GLN A 178 -22.98 42.36 22.95
CA GLN A 178 -21.71 41.68 23.29
C GLN A 178 -20.80 41.49 22.07
N GLY A 179 -20.05 42.55 21.77
CA GLY A 179 -18.91 42.49 20.86
C GLY A 179 -17.72 41.75 21.47
N LEU A 180 -17.02 41.01 20.60
CA LEU A 180 -15.57 40.76 20.59
C LEU A 180 -14.95 39.61 21.43
N GLY A 181 -15.71 38.79 22.17
CA GLY A 181 -15.12 37.76 23.05
C GLY A 181 -15.01 36.31 22.53
N GLY A 182 -15.78 35.90 21.52
CA GLY A 182 -15.95 34.46 21.15
C GLY A 182 -15.37 34.01 19.82
N ARG A 183 -14.60 34.85 19.12
CA ARG A 183 -14.23 34.64 17.70
C ARG A 183 -13.09 33.64 17.42
N PHE A 184 -12.56 32.96 18.44
CA PHE A 184 -11.41 32.05 18.29
C PHE A 184 -11.69 30.60 18.72
N ALA A 185 -12.94 30.25 19.07
CA ALA A 185 -13.32 28.87 19.40
C ALA A 185 -13.60 27.99 18.17
N ALA A 186 -13.65 28.56 16.97
CA ALA A 186 -13.81 27.85 15.69
C ALA A 186 -12.49 27.75 14.88
N LEU A 187 -11.35 27.85 15.57
CA LEU A 187 -10.02 27.59 14.99
C LEU A 187 -9.63 26.12 15.19
N THR A 188 -10.44 25.24 14.63
CA THR A 188 -9.96 24.02 14.01
C THR A 188 -10.28 24.16 12.53
N VAL A 189 -9.26 23.97 11.68
CA VAL A 189 -9.47 23.80 10.25
C VAL A 189 -10.27 22.51 10.10
N ASP A 190 -11.59 22.62 10.18
CA ASP A 190 -12.47 21.49 10.00
C ASP A 190 -12.38 21.09 8.53
N GLU A 191 -11.85 19.89 8.31
CA GLU A 191 -12.10 19.12 7.11
C GLU A 191 -13.61 19.17 6.84
N PRO A 192 -14.05 19.45 5.60
CA PRO A 192 -15.46 19.46 5.28
C PRO A 192 -16.10 18.16 5.79
N SER A 193 -17.20 18.26 6.54
CA SER A 193 -17.80 17.09 7.18
C SER A 193 -18.03 15.96 6.17
N GLU A 194 -17.83 14.71 6.58
CA GLU A 194 -17.99 13.54 5.71
C GLU A 194 -19.38 13.51 5.03
N SER A 195 -20.39 14.04 5.71
CA SER A 195 -21.74 14.32 5.18
C SER A 195 -21.75 15.28 3.98
N PHE A 196 -21.06 16.43 4.10
CA PHE A 196 -20.89 17.39 3.02
C PHE A 196 -20.08 16.81 1.85
N LEU A 197 -19.02 16.06 2.16
CA LEU A 197 -18.19 15.35 1.17
C LEU A 197 -18.97 14.29 0.40
N ASN A 198 -19.83 13.54 1.08
CA ASN A 198 -20.65 12.49 0.50
C ASN A 198 -21.76 13.04 -0.41
N MET A 199 -22.34 14.22 -0.10
CA MET A 199 -23.32 14.90 -0.97
C MET A 199 -22.76 15.31 -2.33
N PHE A 200 -21.44 15.54 -2.44
CA PHE A 200 -20.75 15.96 -3.66
C PHE A 200 -19.71 14.94 -4.13
N SER A 201 -19.81 13.69 -3.69
CA SER A 201 -18.82 12.63 -3.89
C SER A 201 -18.63 12.14 -5.34
N ASN A 202 -18.92 12.98 -6.34
CA ASN A 202 -18.68 12.76 -7.78
C ASN A 202 -19.06 11.34 -8.26
N ALA A 203 -20.08 10.74 -7.64
CA ALA A 203 -20.60 9.42 -8.00
C ALA A 203 -21.77 9.60 -8.99
N SER A 204 -21.97 8.63 -9.89
CA SER A 204 -23.10 8.68 -10.80
C SER A 204 -24.41 8.69 -10.00
N HIS A 205 -25.14 9.80 -10.05
CA HIS A 205 -26.50 9.86 -9.53
C HIS A 205 -27.46 9.68 -10.70
N GLU A 206 -28.51 8.88 -10.52
CA GLU A 206 -29.62 8.91 -11.46
C GLU A 206 -30.12 10.36 -11.57
N ARG A 207 -30.32 10.83 -12.80
CA ARG A 207 -30.81 12.19 -13.07
C ARG A 207 -32.27 12.13 -13.52
N PRO A 208 -33.05 13.21 -13.27
CA PRO A 208 -34.39 13.32 -13.80
C PRO A 208 -34.39 13.11 -15.32
N LYS A 209 -35.15 12.12 -15.78
CA LYS A 209 -35.36 11.86 -17.22
C LYS A 209 -36.52 12.70 -17.75
N PRO A 210 -36.49 13.14 -19.00
CA PRO A 210 -37.64 13.81 -19.63
C PRO A 210 -38.92 12.99 -19.51
N ALA A 211 -40.08 13.67 -19.40
CA ALA A 211 -41.37 13.01 -19.16
C ALA A 211 -41.92 12.18 -20.35
N GLN A 212 -41.33 12.31 -21.56
CA GLN A 212 -41.61 11.56 -22.79
C GLN A 212 -40.34 11.43 -23.65
N ASP A 213 -40.36 10.56 -24.68
CA ASP A 213 -39.40 10.54 -25.80
C ASP A 213 -39.53 11.81 -26.65
N ASP A 214 -39.27 12.97 -26.04
CA ASP A 214 -39.18 14.25 -26.73
C ASP A 214 -37.84 14.32 -27.46
N ALA A 215 -37.87 14.58 -28.77
CA ALA A 215 -36.66 14.70 -29.60
C ALA A 215 -35.95 16.06 -29.43
N ALA A 216 -36.52 16.97 -28.62
CA ALA A 216 -35.92 18.25 -28.27
C ALA A 216 -34.95 18.12 -27.08
N SER A 217 -33.77 18.73 -27.19
CA SER A 217 -32.79 18.83 -26.11
C SER A 217 -32.97 20.16 -25.37
N TYR A 218 -33.10 20.11 -24.05
CA TYR A 218 -33.26 21.29 -23.20
C TYR A 218 -32.03 21.46 -22.29
N GLU A 219 -31.43 22.65 -22.26
CA GLU A 219 -30.31 23.00 -21.38
C GLU A 219 -30.59 24.31 -20.64
N ALA A 220 -30.01 24.47 -19.45
CA ALA A 220 -30.08 25.73 -18.74
C ALA A 220 -29.19 26.78 -19.39
N GLU A 221 -29.52 28.06 -19.21
CA GLU A 221 -28.71 29.18 -19.70
C GLU A 221 -27.21 29.03 -19.32
N PRO A 222 -26.29 29.19 -20.29
CA PRO A 222 -24.87 29.07 -20.01
C PRO A 222 -24.41 30.19 -19.07
N PRO A 223 -23.44 29.91 -18.19
CA PRO A 223 -22.96 30.90 -17.24
C PRO A 223 -22.18 31.99 -17.97
N THR A 224 -22.55 33.24 -17.75
CA THR A 224 -21.92 34.40 -18.40
C THR A 224 -21.52 35.50 -17.43
N THR A 225 -21.90 35.37 -16.16
CA THR A 225 -21.65 36.38 -15.13
C THR A 225 -20.31 36.16 -14.42
N PHE A 226 -19.79 37.21 -13.76
CA PHE A 226 -18.60 37.11 -12.91
C PHE A 226 -18.75 36.01 -11.85
N ASP A 227 -19.90 35.95 -11.17
CA ASP A 227 -20.15 34.96 -10.11
C ASP A 227 -20.16 33.53 -10.64
N ASP A 228 -20.65 33.30 -11.85
CA ASP A 228 -20.62 31.95 -12.40
C ASP A 228 -19.20 31.49 -12.77
N ILE A 229 -18.36 32.42 -13.22
CA ILE A 229 -16.94 32.13 -13.48
C ILE A 229 -16.20 31.93 -12.15
N TYR A 230 -16.47 32.76 -11.15
CA TYR A 230 -15.88 32.64 -9.81
C TYR A 230 -16.33 31.34 -9.13
N PHE A 231 -17.60 30.96 -9.26
CA PHE A 231 -18.13 29.67 -8.81
C PHE A 231 -17.45 28.50 -9.50
N ALA A 232 -17.29 28.55 -10.83
CA ALA A 232 -16.57 27.51 -11.57
C ALA A 232 -15.13 27.37 -11.09
N PHE A 233 -14.46 28.49 -10.82
CA PHE A 233 -13.11 28.50 -10.27
C PHE A 233 -13.06 27.92 -8.84
N ALA A 234 -14.01 28.27 -7.97
CA ALA A 234 -14.07 27.72 -6.61
C ALA A 234 -14.38 26.22 -6.58
N ALA A 235 -15.27 25.75 -7.46
CA ALA A 235 -15.54 24.33 -7.65
C ALA A 235 -14.28 23.59 -8.14
N LEU A 236 -13.53 24.18 -9.08
CA LEU A 236 -12.23 23.65 -9.48
C LEU A 236 -11.25 23.60 -8.29
N MET A 237 -11.12 24.68 -7.52
CA MET A 237 -10.22 24.72 -6.36
C MET A 237 -10.58 23.66 -5.31
N MET A 238 -11.87 23.38 -5.13
CA MET A 238 -12.35 22.30 -4.27
C MET A 238 -11.91 20.91 -4.80
N ASP A 239 -12.12 20.63 -6.08
CA ASP A 239 -11.67 19.38 -6.71
C ASP A 239 -10.14 19.20 -6.61
N LEU A 240 -9.38 20.29 -6.81
CA LEU A 240 -7.92 20.28 -6.69
C LEU A 240 -7.43 20.03 -5.26
N GLU A 241 -8.12 20.56 -4.24
CA GLU A 241 -7.79 20.29 -2.84
C GLU A 241 -8.08 18.83 -2.46
N PHE A 242 -9.17 18.23 -2.97
CA PHE A 242 -9.42 16.80 -2.78
C PHE A 242 -8.31 15.94 -3.36
N ILE A 243 -7.86 16.27 -4.58
CA ILE A 243 -6.75 15.58 -5.22
C ILE A 243 -5.48 15.71 -4.36
N ARG A 244 -5.17 16.92 -3.84
CA ARG A 244 -4.01 17.12 -2.95
C ARG A 244 -4.11 16.35 -1.66
N ALA A 245 -5.27 16.39 -0.98
CA ALA A 245 -5.50 15.62 0.24
C ALA A 245 -5.26 14.12 0.00
N ARG A 246 -5.77 13.58 -1.11
CA ARG A 246 -5.55 12.19 -1.50
C ARG A 246 -4.07 11.90 -1.78
N ILE A 247 -3.34 12.80 -2.43
CA ILE A 247 -1.89 12.65 -2.67
C ILE A 247 -1.11 12.71 -1.35
N ARG A 248 -1.40 13.66 -0.46
CA ARG A 248 -0.81 13.74 0.89
C ARG A 248 -1.02 12.44 1.66
N TRP A 249 -2.22 11.87 1.58
CA TRP A 249 -2.53 10.56 2.15
C TRP A 249 -1.69 9.43 1.53
N ILE A 250 -1.54 9.37 0.20
CA ILE A 250 -0.69 8.38 -0.50
C ILE A 250 0.73 8.43 0.04
N TRP A 251 1.34 9.61 0.10
CA TRP A 251 2.75 9.74 0.50
C TRP A 251 2.97 9.59 2.00
N SER A 252 1.99 9.95 2.83
CA SER A 252 2.03 9.68 4.27
C SER A 252 2.03 8.17 4.54
N ARG A 253 1.18 7.44 3.82
CA ARG A 253 1.07 5.98 3.87
C ARG A 253 2.31 5.30 3.30
N HIS A 254 2.85 5.79 2.18
CA HIS A 254 4.14 5.33 1.64
C HIS A 254 5.29 5.53 2.65
N GLY A 255 5.37 6.70 3.29
CA GLY A 255 6.36 6.99 4.33
C GLY A 255 6.31 6.03 5.51
N LYS A 256 5.12 5.50 5.82
CA LYS A 256 4.88 4.45 6.84
C LYS A 256 5.14 3.03 6.34
N GLY A 257 5.38 2.83 5.05
CA GLY A 257 5.63 1.53 4.43
C GLY A 257 4.38 0.80 3.92
N ASP A 258 3.21 1.45 3.90
CA ASP A 258 1.93 0.82 3.51
C ASP A 258 1.81 0.65 1.97
N PHE A 259 2.45 1.51 1.19
CA PHE A 259 2.38 1.51 -0.28
C PHE A 259 3.76 1.43 -0.94
N ASP A 260 3.86 0.69 -2.03
CA ASP A 260 5.05 0.63 -2.88
C ASP A 260 5.32 1.98 -3.58
N LEU A 261 6.60 2.31 -3.78
CA LEU A 261 7.04 3.57 -4.38
C LEU A 261 6.50 3.77 -5.80
N ALA A 262 6.57 2.72 -6.63
CA ALA A 262 6.11 2.80 -8.00
C ALA A 262 4.59 3.02 -8.07
N ALA A 263 3.83 2.31 -7.23
CA ALA A 263 2.39 2.51 -7.11
C ALA A 263 2.03 3.93 -6.67
N ALA A 264 2.69 4.46 -5.63
CA ALA A 264 2.49 5.83 -5.13
C ALA A 264 2.80 6.89 -6.19
N ALA A 265 3.91 6.73 -6.92
CA ALA A 265 4.32 7.65 -7.98
C ALA A 265 3.35 7.67 -9.16
N VAL A 266 2.92 6.51 -9.65
CA VAL A 266 1.97 6.42 -10.77
C VAL A 266 0.62 6.98 -10.37
N ALA A 267 0.10 6.63 -9.19
CA ALA A 267 -1.16 7.18 -8.70
C ALA A 267 -1.10 8.70 -8.56
N THR A 268 0.02 9.25 -8.06
CA THR A 268 0.25 10.69 -7.96
C THR A 268 0.29 11.36 -9.33
N ASN A 269 1.11 10.84 -10.25
CA ASN A 269 1.23 11.42 -11.59
C ASN A 269 -0.11 11.38 -12.35
N THR A 270 -0.87 10.30 -12.17
CA THR A 270 -2.23 10.15 -12.70
C THR A 270 -3.17 11.19 -12.10
N ALA A 271 -3.13 11.38 -10.78
CA ALA A 271 -3.95 12.36 -10.08
C ALA A 271 -3.68 13.79 -10.59
N VAL A 272 -2.42 14.15 -10.81
CA VAL A 272 -2.02 15.44 -11.42
C VAL A 272 -2.51 15.54 -12.87
N SER A 273 -2.47 14.45 -13.64
CA SER A 273 -3.00 14.41 -15.01
C SER A 273 -4.53 14.60 -15.05
N VAL A 274 -5.25 14.02 -14.09
CA VAL A 274 -6.70 14.20 -13.91
C VAL A 274 -7.02 15.64 -13.51
N ALA A 275 -6.25 16.23 -12.58
CA ALA A 275 -6.34 17.64 -12.22
C ALA A 275 -6.13 18.56 -13.44
N ARG A 276 -5.14 18.26 -14.29
CA ARG A 276 -4.96 18.97 -15.56
C ARG A 276 -6.19 18.88 -16.45
N GLY A 277 -6.80 17.69 -16.56
CA GLY A 277 -8.06 17.51 -17.30
C GLY A 277 -9.21 18.36 -16.77
N LEU A 278 -9.35 18.50 -15.44
CA LEU A 278 -10.34 19.37 -14.79
C LEU A 278 -10.07 20.85 -15.06
N ILE A 279 -8.80 21.26 -15.01
CA ILE A 279 -8.37 22.63 -15.34
C ILE A 279 -8.70 22.95 -16.80
N GLU A 280 -8.32 22.08 -17.74
CA GLU A 280 -8.58 22.22 -19.18
C GLU A 280 -10.08 22.33 -19.49
N GLU A 281 -10.94 21.67 -18.71
CA GLU A 281 -12.39 21.69 -18.91
C GLU A 281 -13.00 23.06 -18.62
N VAL A 282 -12.58 23.73 -17.54
CA VAL A 282 -13.11 25.03 -17.14
C VAL A 282 -12.34 26.21 -17.73
N GLU A 283 -11.11 25.99 -18.20
CA GLU A 283 -10.23 27.04 -18.76
C GLU A 283 -10.91 27.97 -19.78
N PRO A 284 -11.72 27.50 -20.75
CA PRO A 284 -12.40 28.38 -21.70
C PRO A 284 -13.38 29.37 -21.04
N LEU A 285 -13.98 29.00 -19.92
CA LEU A 285 -14.84 29.87 -19.13
C LEU A 285 -14.00 30.89 -18.34
N LEU A 286 -12.94 30.42 -17.68
CA LEU A 286 -12.04 31.25 -16.89
C LEU A 286 -11.29 32.28 -17.75
N ALA A 287 -10.98 31.95 -19.01
CA ALA A 287 -10.30 32.83 -19.96
C ALA A 287 -11.11 34.08 -20.35
N LYS A 288 -12.41 34.12 -20.07
CA LYS A 288 -13.27 35.29 -20.32
C LYS A 288 -13.04 36.42 -19.31
N MET A 289 -12.39 36.14 -18.19
CA MET A 289 -12.06 37.12 -17.16
C MET A 289 -10.81 37.92 -17.51
N GLU A 290 -10.78 39.18 -17.09
CA GLU A 290 -9.57 40.00 -17.14
C GLU A 290 -8.45 39.35 -16.33
N GLY A 291 -7.30 39.07 -16.97
CA GLY A 291 -6.17 38.33 -16.39
C GLY A 291 -6.31 36.80 -16.42
N GLY A 292 -7.42 36.25 -16.90
CA GLY A 292 -7.68 34.81 -17.02
C GLY A 292 -7.55 34.05 -15.70
N VAL A 293 -7.11 32.79 -15.77
CA VAL A 293 -6.92 31.90 -14.60
C VAL A 293 -5.95 32.49 -13.56
N ASN A 294 -4.86 33.13 -14.02
CA ASN A 294 -3.86 33.71 -13.12
C ASN A 294 -4.40 34.94 -12.37
N GLY A 295 -5.17 35.79 -13.05
CA GLY A 295 -5.85 36.93 -12.42
C GLY A 295 -6.88 36.47 -11.38
N LEU A 296 -7.61 35.38 -11.66
CA LEU A 296 -8.53 34.77 -10.70
C LEU A 296 -7.80 34.20 -9.49
N LEU A 297 -6.68 33.49 -9.69
CA LEU A 297 -5.85 32.94 -8.61
C LEU A 297 -5.38 34.04 -7.64
N GLN A 298 -4.90 35.17 -8.18
CA GLN A 298 -4.47 36.31 -7.39
C GLN A 298 -5.62 36.91 -6.57
N LYS A 299 -6.79 37.12 -7.20
CA LYS A 299 -7.99 37.61 -6.51
C LYS A 299 -8.45 36.67 -5.40
N PHE A 300 -8.42 35.36 -5.64
CA PHE A 300 -8.78 34.34 -4.66
C PHE A 300 -7.84 34.32 -3.47
N PHE A 301 -6.52 34.44 -3.71
CA PHE A 301 -5.52 34.51 -2.65
C PHE A 301 -5.72 35.75 -1.76
N VAL A 302 -5.90 36.93 -2.35
CA VAL A 302 -6.15 38.17 -1.59
C VAL A 302 -7.39 38.04 -0.73
N ALA A 303 -8.49 37.57 -1.32
CA ALA A 303 -9.73 37.30 -0.61
C ALA A 303 -9.46 36.39 0.59
N ALA A 304 -8.85 35.23 0.39
CA ALA A 304 -8.53 34.29 1.48
C ALA A 304 -7.63 34.87 2.59
N CYS A 305 -6.71 35.79 2.26
CA CYS A 305 -5.94 36.50 3.29
C CYS A 305 -6.80 37.50 4.07
N MET A 306 -7.69 38.22 3.39
CA MET A 306 -8.62 39.16 4.03
C MET A 306 -9.62 38.46 4.95
N ALA A 307 -10.09 37.29 4.54
CA ALA A 307 -10.88 36.35 5.35
C ALA A 307 -10.23 36.02 6.70
N SER A 308 -8.89 35.92 6.70
CA SER A 308 -8.09 35.59 7.87
C SER A 308 -7.79 36.81 8.76
N GLY A 309 -8.42 37.96 8.47
CA GLY A 309 -8.30 39.19 9.26
C GLY A 309 -7.27 40.21 8.75
N MET A 310 -6.70 40.03 7.56
CA MET A 310 -5.70 40.94 6.97
C MET A 310 -6.35 42.04 6.13
N THR A 311 -5.74 43.22 6.06
CA THR A 311 -6.13 44.26 5.10
C THR A 311 -5.46 44.01 3.75
N GLU A 312 -6.06 44.52 2.66
CA GLU A 312 -5.45 44.44 1.33
C GLU A 312 -4.04 45.06 1.31
N ASP A 313 -3.84 46.18 2.01
CA ASP A 313 -2.53 46.80 2.20
C ASP A 313 -1.54 45.89 2.95
N GLN A 314 -1.99 45.10 3.92
CA GLN A 314 -1.13 44.12 4.61
C GLN A 314 -0.78 42.92 3.73
N VAL A 315 -1.70 42.48 2.86
CA VAL A 315 -1.43 41.41 1.89
C VAL A 315 -0.36 41.84 0.89
N TRP A 316 -0.40 43.11 0.49
CA TRP A 316 0.51 43.69 -0.48
C TRP A 316 1.67 44.50 0.12
N SER A 317 1.73 44.66 1.43
CA SER A 317 2.78 45.45 2.10
C SER A 317 4.15 44.84 1.85
N ASP A 318 5.10 45.71 1.49
CA ASP A 318 6.50 45.47 1.16
C ASP A 318 6.89 44.07 0.69
N GLY A 319 6.87 43.82 -0.63
CA GLY A 319 7.76 42.81 -1.25
C GLY A 319 7.11 41.59 -1.89
N VAL A 320 5.82 41.32 -1.66
CA VAL A 320 5.14 40.14 -2.25
C VAL A 320 5.02 40.25 -3.78
N VAL A 321 4.89 41.46 -4.33
CA VAL A 321 4.68 41.69 -5.78
C VAL A 321 5.87 42.36 -6.49
N THR A 322 6.76 43.04 -5.74
CA THR A 322 7.80 43.91 -6.31
C THR A 322 9.22 43.35 -6.25
N GLY A 323 9.42 42.15 -5.68
CA GLY A 323 10.74 41.51 -5.64
C GLY A 323 11.74 42.16 -4.65
N LYS A 324 11.24 42.95 -3.69
CA LYS A 324 12.03 43.40 -2.52
C LYS A 324 11.73 42.53 -1.30
N GLN A 325 12.65 42.55 -0.33
CA GLN A 325 13.11 41.40 0.45
C GLN A 325 12.19 40.76 1.53
N ASP A 326 10.93 41.17 1.72
CA ASP A 326 10.13 40.62 2.83
C ASP A 326 8.68 40.29 2.45
N ALA A 327 8.44 39.16 1.79
CA ALA A 327 7.07 38.66 1.63
C ALA A 327 6.32 38.67 2.98
N ASN A 328 5.04 39.07 3.03
CA ASN A 328 4.25 38.95 4.24
C ASN A 328 4.09 37.46 4.60
N TYR A 329 4.96 36.98 5.48
CA TYR A 329 5.04 35.58 5.88
C TYR A 329 3.79 35.12 6.64
N GLU A 330 2.99 36.05 7.19
CA GLU A 330 1.71 35.71 7.81
C GLU A 330 0.72 35.12 6.79
N CYS A 331 0.87 35.44 5.50
CA CYS A 331 0.04 34.89 4.42
C CYS A 331 0.43 33.46 4.02
N TYR A 332 1.44 32.83 4.62
CA TYR A 332 2.00 31.56 4.16
C TYR A 332 0.94 30.45 4.02
N ASP A 333 0.08 30.26 5.03
CA ASP A 333 -0.89 29.17 5.03
C ASP A 333 -1.90 29.33 3.87
N GLN A 334 -2.34 30.57 3.60
CA GLN A 334 -3.17 30.87 2.44
C GLN A 334 -2.40 30.71 1.13
N ALA A 335 -1.13 31.11 1.10
CA ALA A 335 -0.29 31.00 -0.09
C ALA A 335 -0.02 29.54 -0.48
N SER A 336 0.13 28.65 0.50
CA SER A 336 0.26 27.20 0.31
C SER A 336 -1.07 26.54 -0.09
N LYS A 337 -2.18 26.97 0.51
CA LYS A 337 -3.53 26.48 0.18
C LYS A 337 -3.96 26.84 -1.25
N TYR A 338 -3.63 28.04 -1.71
CA TYR A 338 -4.06 28.59 -3.01
C TYR A 338 -2.93 28.71 -4.03
N PHE A 339 -1.90 27.85 -3.95
CA PHE A 339 -0.83 27.70 -4.96
C PHE A 339 -0.02 28.95 -5.28
N PHE A 340 -0.07 29.94 -4.38
CA PHE A 340 0.51 31.25 -4.63
C PHE A 340 2.05 31.20 -4.62
N ILE A 341 2.66 30.31 -3.82
CA ILE A 341 4.12 30.13 -3.76
C ILE A 341 4.68 29.64 -5.12
N PRO A 342 4.19 28.53 -5.72
CA PRO A 342 4.58 28.17 -7.07
C PRO A 342 4.23 29.22 -8.12
N PHE A 343 3.06 29.87 -8.02
CA PHE A 343 2.65 30.92 -8.97
C PHE A 343 3.66 32.06 -9.04
N ILE A 344 4.03 32.67 -7.90
CA ILE A 344 5.01 33.77 -7.88
C ILE A 344 6.40 33.31 -8.33
N THR A 345 6.75 32.03 -8.11
CA THR A 345 8.03 31.47 -8.50
C THR A 345 8.12 31.36 -10.03
N PHE A 346 7.07 30.86 -10.68
CA PHE A 346 7.00 30.81 -12.14
C PHE A 346 6.82 32.17 -12.79
N ASP A 347 6.07 33.09 -12.19
CA ASP A 347 5.95 34.47 -12.70
C ASP A 347 7.32 35.16 -12.72
N ARG A 348 8.11 35.03 -11.65
CA ARG A 348 9.49 35.52 -11.59
C ARG A 348 10.38 34.84 -12.64
N LEU A 349 10.31 33.50 -12.75
CA LEU A 349 11.05 32.78 -13.78
C LEU A 349 10.73 33.33 -15.18
N LEU A 350 9.46 33.54 -15.52
CA LEU A 350 9.06 34.03 -16.84
C LEU A 350 9.53 35.46 -17.12
N ARG A 351 9.62 36.33 -16.10
CA ARG A 351 10.20 37.68 -16.24
C ARG A 351 11.71 37.64 -16.51
N GLU A 352 12.41 36.66 -15.97
CA GLU A 352 13.86 36.50 -16.16
C GLU A 352 14.21 35.65 -17.40
N LEU A 353 13.31 34.76 -17.83
CA LEU A 353 13.55 33.78 -18.89
C LEU A 353 13.56 34.43 -20.27
N ILE A 354 14.76 34.66 -20.80
CA ILE A 354 14.98 35.04 -22.19
C ILE A 354 14.76 33.81 -23.10
N PRO A 355 14.09 33.93 -24.26
CA PRO A 355 13.95 32.82 -25.21
C PRO A 355 15.30 32.17 -25.55
N ASN A 356 15.36 30.84 -25.40
CA ASN A 356 16.55 30.01 -25.60
C ASN A 356 17.74 30.21 -24.63
N SER A 357 17.56 30.92 -23.51
CA SER A 357 18.56 30.97 -22.43
C SER A 357 18.29 29.91 -21.35
N PHE A 358 19.35 29.55 -20.61
CA PHE A 358 19.26 28.71 -19.41
C PHE A 358 19.56 29.57 -18.18
N ILE A 359 18.74 29.45 -17.13
CA ILE A 359 18.83 30.24 -15.89
C ILE A 359 18.93 29.30 -14.70
N VAL A 360 19.76 29.66 -13.72
CA VAL A 360 19.92 28.97 -12.44
C VAL A 360 19.23 29.80 -11.36
N LEU A 361 18.17 29.25 -10.76
CA LEU A 361 17.36 29.95 -9.74
C LEU A 361 17.82 29.65 -8.30
N GLY A 362 18.31 28.44 -8.01
CA GLY A 362 18.42 27.92 -6.63
C GLY A 362 19.82 27.65 -6.07
N ASP A 363 20.88 27.62 -6.88
CA ASP A 363 22.22 27.22 -6.39
C ASP A 363 22.89 28.41 -5.66
N GLY A 364 22.62 28.56 -4.36
CA GLY A 364 23.22 29.55 -3.46
C GLY A 364 22.52 30.92 -3.37
N ARG A 365 21.52 31.20 -4.22
CA ARG A 365 20.77 32.48 -4.20
C ARG A 365 19.78 32.61 -3.03
N HIS A 366 19.17 31.51 -2.61
CA HIS A 366 18.13 31.50 -1.57
C HIS A 366 18.59 30.89 -0.22
N GLY A 367 19.83 30.38 -0.17
CA GLY A 367 20.39 29.62 0.96
C GLY A 367 20.40 28.10 0.71
N GLU A 368 20.81 27.34 1.73
CA GLU A 368 20.79 25.87 1.73
C GLU A 368 19.47 25.35 2.32
N TYR A 369 18.95 24.27 1.74
CA TYR A 369 17.76 23.58 2.23
C TYR A 369 18.10 22.85 3.53
N ASP A 370 17.29 23.02 4.58
CA ASP A 370 17.53 22.37 5.87
C ASP A 370 16.96 20.95 5.88
N ASP A 371 17.84 19.96 5.71
CA ASP A 371 17.47 18.55 5.71
C ASP A 371 17.18 17.97 7.12
N ALA A 372 17.47 18.71 8.19
CA ALA A 372 17.42 18.18 9.56
C ALA A 372 16.03 18.33 10.22
N THR A 373 15.12 19.10 9.64
CA THR A 373 13.86 19.40 10.30
C THR A 373 12.84 18.25 10.18
N SER A 374 12.49 17.64 11.29
CA SER A 374 11.60 16.47 11.35
C SER A 374 10.11 16.81 11.51
N ASN A 375 9.74 18.06 11.82
CA ASN A 375 8.34 18.46 12.02
C ASN A 375 7.99 19.78 11.32
N TRP A 376 7.47 19.68 10.08
CA TRP A 376 7.08 20.82 9.26
C TRP A 376 6.05 21.73 9.94
N ALA A 377 5.09 21.16 10.68
CA ALA A 377 4.03 21.92 11.33
C ALA A 377 4.56 22.90 12.40
N SER A 378 5.67 22.54 13.07
CA SER A 378 6.29 23.35 14.13
C SER A 378 7.16 24.52 13.63
N LEU A 379 7.39 24.63 12.32
CA LEU A 379 8.22 25.68 11.74
C LEU A 379 7.48 27.02 11.65
N THR A 380 8.22 28.12 11.80
CA THR A 380 7.67 29.47 11.56
C THR A 380 7.34 29.65 10.09
N ASN A 381 6.31 30.44 9.78
CA ASN A 381 5.87 30.68 8.40
C ASN A 381 6.98 31.29 7.53
N LYS A 382 7.82 32.16 8.11
CA LYS A 382 9.03 32.68 7.44
C LYS A 382 9.99 31.58 7.01
N PHE A 383 10.24 30.62 7.90
CA PHE A 383 11.14 29.51 7.60
C PHE A 383 10.54 28.57 6.56
N LYS A 384 9.25 28.20 6.70
CA LYS A 384 8.54 27.36 5.71
C LYS A 384 8.58 27.97 4.31
N PHE A 385 8.26 29.26 4.19
CA PHE A 385 8.28 29.97 2.90
C PHE A 385 9.67 29.94 2.26
N LYS A 386 10.72 30.18 3.05
CA LYS A 386 12.10 30.14 2.56
C LYS A 386 12.51 28.74 2.09
N GLN A 387 12.18 27.70 2.87
CA GLN A 387 12.46 26.31 2.50
C GLN A 387 11.75 25.90 1.21
N ASP A 388 10.47 26.26 1.05
CA ASP A 388 9.69 26.01 -0.17
C ASP A 388 10.30 26.69 -1.40
N GLN A 389 10.74 27.95 -1.26
CA GLN A 389 11.41 28.66 -2.34
C GLN A 389 12.74 28.01 -2.75
N ILE A 390 13.54 27.55 -1.78
CA ILE A 390 14.84 26.91 -2.05
C ILE A 390 14.64 25.63 -2.84
N ILE A 391 13.85 24.69 -2.32
CA ILE A 391 13.68 23.36 -2.91
C ILE A 391 13.00 23.44 -4.28
N LEU A 392 12.00 24.31 -4.43
CA LEU A 392 11.31 24.51 -5.69
C LEU A 392 12.24 25.11 -6.75
N SER A 393 13.04 26.12 -6.39
CA SER A 393 13.99 26.75 -7.33
C SER A 393 15.09 25.79 -7.80
N GLN A 394 15.59 24.94 -6.90
CA GLN A 394 16.57 23.88 -7.24
C GLN A 394 15.96 22.88 -8.23
N HIS A 395 14.75 22.40 -7.96
CA HIS A 395 14.09 21.42 -8.82
C HIS A 395 13.69 22.00 -10.18
N ILE A 396 13.14 23.22 -10.23
CA ILE A 396 12.82 23.93 -11.48
C ILE A 396 14.07 24.08 -12.35
N THR A 397 15.21 24.44 -11.76
CA THR A 397 16.48 24.57 -12.50
C THR A 397 16.88 23.25 -13.17
N ASP A 398 16.76 22.14 -12.44
CA ASP A 398 17.08 20.82 -12.96
C ASP A 398 16.11 20.39 -14.08
N LEU A 399 14.81 20.55 -13.87
CA LEU A 399 13.78 20.21 -14.87
C LEU A 399 13.87 21.11 -16.10
N LEU A 400 14.23 22.38 -15.96
CA LEU A 400 14.44 23.29 -17.09
C LEU A 400 15.60 22.81 -17.96
N ALA A 401 16.70 22.36 -17.36
CA ALA A 401 17.83 21.79 -18.09
C ALA A 401 17.41 20.54 -18.89
N VAL A 402 16.64 19.66 -18.25
CA VAL A 402 16.06 18.47 -18.91
C VAL A 402 15.09 18.87 -20.02
N ALA A 403 14.22 19.86 -19.82
CA ALA A 403 13.29 20.35 -20.83
C ALA A 403 13.98 20.97 -22.06
N ILE A 404 15.16 21.59 -21.89
CA ILE A 404 15.93 22.17 -23.00
C ILE A 404 16.72 21.10 -23.75
N ARG A 405 17.29 20.11 -23.06
CA ARG A 405 18.27 19.16 -23.65
C ARG A 405 17.83 17.71 -23.73
N GLY A 406 16.64 17.34 -23.23
CA GLY A 406 16.35 15.96 -22.84
C GLY A 406 15.32 15.20 -23.68
N PRO A 407 15.57 14.89 -24.96
CA PRO A 407 14.84 13.79 -25.60
C PRO A 407 15.18 12.42 -24.95
N ASP A 408 16.27 12.32 -24.17
CA ASP A 408 16.79 11.06 -23.60
C ASP A 408 16.61 10.90 -22.07
N PHE A 409 15.68 11.64 -21.44
CA PHE A 409 15.41 11.49 -20.00
C PHE A 409 14.47 10.29 -19.76
N GLU A 410 14.85 9.38 -18.86
CA GLU A 410 14.26 8.03 -18.79
C GLU A 410 12.86 7.95 -18.13
N ALA A 411 12.34 9.05 -17.57
CA ALA A 411 10.98 9.12 -17.01
C ALA A 411 10.39 10.54 -17.12
N GLU A 412 9.11 10.66 -17.48
CA GLU A 412 8.41 11.95 -17.57
C GLU A 412 7.21 11.99 -16.61
N ASP A 413 7.20 12.98 -15.70
CA ASP A 413 6.03 13.31 -14.85
C ASP A 413 5.32 14.58 -15.35
N GLU A 414 4.15 14.88 -14.78
CA GLU A 414 3.35 16.05 -15.17
C GLU A 414 4.05 17.38 -14.83
N PHE A 415 5.00 17.41 -13.88
CA PHE A 415 5.82 18.60 -13.61
C PHE A 415 6.81 18.84 -14.75
N LEU A 416 7.63 17.85 -15.11
CA LEU A 416 8.56 17.95 -16.25
C LEU A 416 7.81 18.23 -17.55
N ARG A 417 6.65 17.62 -17.76
CA ARG A 417 5.77 17.93 -18.89
C ARG A 417 5.33 19.39 -18.89
N GLY A 418 4.87 19.91 -17.75
CA GLY A 418 4.52 21.32 -17.59
C GLY A 418 5.70 22.26 -17.88
N MET A 419 6.91 21.90 -17.45
CA MET A 419 8.14 22.64 -17.75
C MET A 419 8.46 22.67 -19.25
N ARG A 420 8.19 21.58 -19.97
CA ARG A 420 8.32 21.55 -21.43
C ARG A 420 7.31 22.45 -22.13
N ILE A 421 6.07 22.50 -21.64
CA ILE A 421 5.03 23.43 -22.12
C ILE A 421 5.47 24.88 -21.84
N LEU A 422 5.92 25.18 -20.62
CA LEU A 422 6.44 26.51 -20.25
C LEU A 422 7.55 26.95 -21.19
N LYS A 423 8.52 26.08 -21.47
CA LYS A 423 9.63 26.36 -22.40
C LYS A 423 9.16 26.57 -23.84
N LYS A 424 8.12 25.86 -24.27
CA LYS A 424 7.61 25.93 -25.65
C LYS A 424 6.71 27.14 -25.88
N GLU A 425 5.84 27.45 -24.92
CA GLU A 425 4.77 28.44 -25.04
C GLU A 425 5.09 29.75 -24.32
N HIS A 426 6.19 29.82 -23.57
CA HIS A 426 6.57 30.97 -22.73
C HIS A 426 5.45 31.41 -21.78
N LYS A 427 4.66 30.45 -21.31
CA LYS A 427 3.55 30.65 -20.38
C LYS A 427 3.53 29.48 -19.39
N ALA A 428 3.41 29.78 -18.10
CA ALA A 428 3.19 28.75 -17.09
C ALA A 428 1.72 28.34 -17.09
N PRO A 429 1.34 27.12 -17.52
CA PRO A 429 -0.03 26.66 -17.41
C PRO A 429 -0.40 26.44 -15.94
N PHE A 430 -1.67 26.59 -15.59
CA PHE A 430 -2.11 26.40 -14.19
C PHE A 430 -1.87 24.97 -13.70
N SER A 431 -1.88 23.97 -14.59
CA SER A 431 -1.49 22.60 -14.27
C SER A 431 -0.03 22.45 -13.82
N LEU A 432 0.89 23.28 -14.31
CA LEU A 432 2.29 23.30 -13.87
C LEU A 432 2.40 23.90 -12.45
N ILE A 433 1.66 24.96 -12.19
CA ILE A 433 1.58 25.59 -10.84
C ILE A 433 1.06 24.55 -9.84
N PHE A 434 0.00 23.82 -10.20
CA PHE A 434 -0.54 22.74 -9.38
C PHE A 434 0.47 21.59 -9.17
N ALA A 435 1.15 21.12 -10.22
CA ALA A 435 2.17 20.07 -10.11
C ALA A 435 3.33 20.47 -9.18
N ALA A 436 3.75 21.74 -9.24
CA ALA A 436 4.75 22.29 -8.34
C ALA A 436 4.28 22.39 -6.89
N GLN A 437 3.00 22.69 -6.63
CA GLN A 437 2.46 22.60 -5.28
C GLN A 437 2.46 21.16 -4.78
N VAL A 438 2.03 20.20 -5.61
CA VAL A 438 2.04 18.77 -5.25
C VAL A 438 3.45 18.31 -4.89
N PHE A 439 4.47 18.78 -5.62
CA PHE A 439 5.87 18.52 -5.27
C PHE A 439 6.21 19.00 -3.84
N LEU A 440 5.81 20.21 -3.45
CA LEU A 440 6.00 20.72 -2.09
C LEU A 440 5.23 19.87 -1.06
N ASP A 441 3.96 19.54 -1.34
CA ASP A 441 3.12 18.75 -0.44
C ASP A 441 3.75 17.38 -0.11
N ILE A 442 4.39 16.74 -1.10
CA ILE A 442 5.09 15.45 -0.90
C ILE A 442 6.26 15.62 0.07
N HIS A 443 7.04 16.69 -0.07
CA HIS A 443 8.16 16.99 0.83
C HIS A 443 7.70 17.34 2.24
N HIS A 444 6.60 18.08 2.38
CA HIS A 444 6.03 18.41 3.69
C HIS A 444 5.54 17.17 4.44
N VAL A 445 5.01 16.18 3.71
CA VAL A 445 4.48 14.93 4.28
C VAL A 445 5.60 13.94 4.63
N LEU A 446 6.59 13.77 3.74
CA LEU A 446 7.68 12.81 3.95
C LEU A 446 8.76 13.36 4.90
N GLY A 447 9.06 14.65 4.79
CA GLY A 447 10.28 15.25 5.32
C GLY A 447 11.52 14.94 4.45
N ALA A 448 12.52 15.80 4.56
CA ALA A 448 13.72 15.76 3.74
C ALA A 448 14.53 14.45 3.85
N PRO A 449 14.77 13.86 5.05
CA PRO A 449 15.53 12.62 5.15
C PRO A 449 14.83 11.44 4.47
N ALA A 450 13.50 11.36 4.57
CA ALA A 450 12.73 10.28 3.97
C ALA A 450 12.70 10.39 2.43
N ALA A 451 12.55 11.60 1.89
CA ALA A 451 12.63 11.87 0.46
C ALA A 451 14.00 11.42 -0.12
N ARG A 452 15.10 11.75 0.57
CA ARG A 452 16.45 11.31 0.18
C ARG A 452 16.62 9.78 0.24
N GLN A 453 16.05 9.11 1.24
CA GLN A 453 16.10 7.66 1.35
C GLN A 453 15.38 6.93 0.21
N ILE A 454 14.34 7.54 -0.38
CA ILE A 454 13.58 6.96 -1.49
C ILE A 454 14.49 6.71 -2.69
N PHE A 455 15.33 7.68 -3.06
CA PHE A 455 16.29 7.51 -4.16
C PHE A 455 17.27 6.35 -3.88
N SER A 456 17.80 6.25 -2.66
CA SER A 456 18.71 5.16 -2.28
C SER A 456 18.05 3.78 -2.38
N LYS A 457 16.79 3.65 -1.92
CA LYS A 457 16.01 2.42 -2.04
C LYS A 457 15.74 2.04 -3.50
N MET A 458 15.29 3.01 -4.31
CA MET A 458 15.06 2.81 -5.73
C MET A 458 16.35 2.36 -6.43
N ARG A 459 17.47 3.03 -6.19
CA ARG A 459 18.77 2.69 -6.78
C ARG A 459 19.22 1.28 -6.40
N LYS A 460 19.07 0.88 -5.14
CA LYS A 460 19.41 -0.47 -4.68
C LYS A 460 18.63 -1.54 -5.44
N GLU A 461 17.34 -1.33 -5.66
CA GLU A 461 16.48 -2.26 -6.39
C GLU A 461 16.83 -2.33 -7.89
N VAL A 462 17.11 -1.18 -8.51
CA VAL A 462 17.58 -1.12 -9.90
C VAL A 462 18.90 -1.87 -10.09
N VAL A 463 19.84 -1.76 -9.13
CA VAL A 463 21.11 -2.52 -9.15
C VAL A 463 20.85 -4.01 -9.06
N ILE A 464 19.97 -4.46 -8.16
CA ILE A 464 19.61 -5.88 -8.05
C ILE A 464 19.04 -6.41 -9.38
N MET A 465 18.20 -5.62 -10.06
CA MET A 465 17.67 -5.98 -11.37
C MET A 465 18.76 -6.06 -12.46
N ASP A 466 19.73 -5.13 -12.46
CA ASP A 466 20.88 -5.21 -13.39
C ASP A 466 21.75 -6.45 -13.12
N ASP A 467 22.00 -6.78 -11.86
CA ASP A 467 22.75 -7.98 -11.46
C ASP A 467 22.04 -9.26 -11.90
N LEU A 468 20.71 -9.31 -11.82
CA LEU A 468 19.91 -10.42 -12.32
C LEU A 468 20.05 -10.61 -13.83
N LEU A 469 20.06 -9.51 -14.60
CA LEU A 469 20.28 -9.51 -16.04
C LEU A 469 21.72 -9.91 -16.38
N ALA A 470 22.71 -9.38 -15.67
CA ALA A 470 24.12 -9.71 -15.85
C ALA A 470 24.40 -11.19 -15.62
N GLY A 471 23.91 -11.74 -14.49
CA GLY A 471 24.03 -13.16 -14.19
C GLY A 471 23.27 -14.06 -15.16
N HIS A 472 22.23 -13.54 -15.81
CA HIS A 472 21.52 -14.26 -16.88
C HIS A 472 22.33 -14.30 -18.18
N LEU A 473 22.87 -13.15 -18.62
CA LEU A 473 23.73 -13.06 -19.79
C LEU A 473 24.96 -13.97 -19.68
N GLU A 474 25.59 -14.02 -18.50
CA GLU A 474 26.74 -14.89 -18.26
C GLU A 474 26.33 -16.38 -18.32
N HIS A 475 25.21 -16.76 -17.70
CA HIS A 475 24.73 -18.13 -17.74
C HIS A 475 24.43 -18.63 -19.17
N HIS A 476 23.88 -17.75 -20.02
CA HIS A 476 23.55 -18.07 -21.41
C HIS A 476 24.64 -17.68 -22.41
N LYS A 477 25.87 -17.43 -21.97
CA LYS A 477 26.98 -17.15 -22.88
C LYS A 477 27.21 -18.31 -23.85
N ASP A 478 27.21 -19.54 -23.31
CA ASP A 478 27.48 -20.77 -24.05
C ASP A 478 26.24 -21.68 -24.20
N ILE A 479 25.11 -21.32 -23.59
CA ILE A 479 23.86 -22.09 -23.57
C ILE A 479 22.75 -21.31 -24.29
N LYS A 480 22.47 -21.63 -25.56
CA LYS A 480 21.52 -20.89 -26.41
C LYS A 480 20.42 -21.80 -26.96
N HIS A 481 19.15 -21.40 -26.82
CA HIS A 481 17.99 -22.14 -27.36
C HIS A 481 18.11 -22.32 -28.87
N ARG A 482 17.46 -23.35 -29.43
CA ARG A 482 17.38 -23.53 -30.89
C ARG A 482 16.80 -22.29 -31.61
N ASP A 483 15.88 -21.60 -30.95
CA ASP A 483 15.22 -20.38 -31.43
C ASP A 483 15.85 -19.09 -30.84
N TRP A 484 17.05 -19.19 -30.24
CA TRP A 484 17.76 -18.03 -29.72
C TRP A 484 18.35 -17.20 -30.86
N THR A 485 17.62 -16.16 -31.25
CA THR A 485 18.10 -15.18 -32.24
C THR A 485 19.04 -14.14 -31.62
N PRO A 486 19.93 -13.49 -32.40
CA PRO A 486 20.73 -12.35 -31.94
C PRO A 486 19.93 -11.17 -31.38
N VAL A 487 18.62 -11.12 -31.65
CA VAL A 487 17.69 -10.12 -31.09
C VAL A 487 17.59 -10.25 -29.58
N TRP A 488 17.69 -11.45 -29.01
CA TRP A 488 17.58 -11.67 -27.56
C TRP A 488 18.74 -11.05 -26.79
N ASP A 489 19.97 -11.31 -27.23
CA ASP A 489 21.16 -10.72 -26.61
C ASP A 489 21.09 -9.20 -26.72
N ARG A 490 20.63 -8.69 -27.88
CA ARG A 490 20.41 -7.26 -28.09
C ARG A 490 19.36 -6.67 -27.14
N GLU A 491 18.18 -7.27 -27.01
CA GLU A 491 17.10 -6.78 -26.13
C GLU A 491 17.57 -6.73 -24.66
N LEU A 492 18.29 -7.77 -24.19
CA LEU A 492 18.84 -7.81 -22.83
C LEU A 492 19.94 -6.75 -22.63
N GLN A 493 20.83 -6.57 -23.61
CA GLN A 493 21.89 -5.57 -23.56
C GLN A 493 21.36 -4.14 -23.65
N GLU A 494 20.36 -3.89 -24.50
CA GLU A 494 19.68 -2.60 -24.64
C GLU A 494 19.02 -2.19 -23.32
N LEU A 495 18.37 -3.13 -22.61
CA LEU A 495 17.81 -2.87 -21.29
C LEU A 495 18.90 -2.50 -20.27
N ARG A 496 20.01 -3.24 -20.21
CA ARG A 496 21.13 -2.89 -19.32
C ARG A 496 21.72 -1.52 -19.64
N ILE A 497 21.83 -1.18 -20.93
CA ILE A 497 22.29 0.15 -21.37
C ILE A 497 21.30 1.24 -20.94
N SER A 498 19.99 0.99 -21.00
CA SER A 498 18.97 1.92 -20.50
C SER A 498 19.06 2.09 -18.97
N ILE A 499 19.21 1.00 -18.21
CA ILE A 499 19.43 1.05 -16.76
C ILE A 499 20.68 1.86 -16.40
N ALA A 500 21.78 1.62 -17.12
CA ALA A 500 23.04 2.34 -16.94
C ALA A 500 22.94 3.82 -17.33
N ARG A 501 22.04 4.17 -18.26
CA ARG A 501 21.74 5.57 -18.61
C ARG A 501 20.96 6.27 -17.51
N GLY A 502 19.92 5.64 -16.95
CA GLY A 502 19.16 6.20 -15.82
C GLY A 502 20.00 6.36 -14.54
N ALA A 503 21.06 5.56 -14.37
CA ALA A 503 22.05 5.72 -13.31
C ALA A 503 23.00 6.93 -13.51
N LYS A 504 23.03 7.54 -14.70
CA LYS A 504 23.78 8.77 -14.95
C LYS A 504 22.93 9.97 -14.57
N ASP A 505 23.58 10.96 -13.96
CA ASP A 505 22.95 12.24 -13.66
C ASP A 505 22.81 13.11 -14.92
N SER A 506 21.90 12.73 -15.80
CA SER A 506 21.66 13.40 -17.09
C SER A 506 21.20 14.85 -16.92
N ALA A 507 20.48 15.16 -15.84
CA ALA A 507 20.06 16.52 -15.52
C ALA A 507 21.26 17.40 -15.18
N HIS A 508 22.16 16.95 -14.31
CA HIS A 508 23.38 17.69 -13.98
C HIS A 508 24.32 17.84 -15.18
N GLN A 509 24.46 16.79 -16.01
CA GLN A 509 25.22 16.87 -17.26
C GLN A 509 24.62 17.90 -18.24
N ALA A 510 23.30 17.94 -18.37
CA ALA A 510 22.59 18.94 -19.17
C ALA A 510 22.82 20.36 -18.65
N LYS A 511 22.76 20.57 -17.33
CA LYS A 511 23.07 21.86 -16.67
C LYS A 511 24.48 22.34 -17.00
N ILE A 512 25.50 21.48 -16.79
CA ILE A 512 26.91 21.82 -17.10
C ILE A 512 27.05 22.25 -18.56
N LYS A 513 26.45 21.48 -19.48
CA LYS A 513 26.56 21.74 -20.92
C LYS A 513 25.89 23.06 -21.29
N LEU A 514 24.68 23.32 -20.79
CA LEU A 514 23.94 24.56 -21.04
C LEU A 514 24.67 25.79 -20.50
N LEU A 515 25.23 25.70 -19.30
CA LEU A 515 26.00 26.82 -18.73
C LEU A 515 27.28 27.10 -19.52
N LYS A 516 28.03 26.06 -19.91
CA LYS A 516 29.23 26.23 -20.75
C LYS A 516 28.92 26.89 -22.09
N GLU A 517 27.84 26.46 -22.75
CA GLU A 517 27.42 27.03 -24.04
C GLU A 517 26.90 28.47 -23.91
N GLY A 518 26.34 28.85 -22.77
CA GLY A 518 25.93 30.22 -22.45
C GLY A 518 27.05 31.13 -21.91
N GLY A 519 28.31 30.67 -21.87
CA GLY A 519 29.43 31.42 -21.31
C GLY A 519 29.37 31.61 -19.77
N GLY A 520 28.52 30.85 -19.08
CA GLY A 520 28.29 30.92 -17.65
C GLY A 520 29.32 30.13 -16.84
N ASN A 521 29.55 30.56 -15.59
CA ASN A 521 30.48 29.90 -14.68
C ASN A 521 29.85 28.65 -14.04
N THR A 522 30.45 27.47 -14.28
CA THR A 522 29.98 26.19 -13.70
C THR A 522 30.28 26.05 -12.21
N SER A 523 31.08 26.93 -11.59
CA SER A 523 31.35 26.91 -10.15
C SER A 523 30.13 27.26 -9.30
N LEU A 524 29.08 27.81 -9.92
CA LEU A 524 27.79 28.09 -9.28
C LEU A 524 26.90 26.87 -9.18
N LEU A 525 27.22 25.75 -9.86
CA LEU A 525 26.43 24.53 -9.76
C LEU A 525 26.71 23.81 -8.43
N ASP A 526 25.63 23.36 -7.81
CA ASP A 526 25.69 22.44 -6.66
C ASP A 526 26.52 21.18 -6.98
N LYS A 527 27.26 20.69 -5.99
CA LYS A 527 28.08 19.47 -6.08
C LYS A 527 27.25 18.19 -5.94
N GLU A 528 26.01 18.29 -5.47
CA GLU A 528 25.14 17.12 -5.32
C GLU A 528 24.77 16.51 -6.67
N THR A 529 25.09 15.22 -6.83
CA THR A 529 24.74 14.43 -8.01
C THR A 529 23.43 13.68 -7.79
N ASN A 530 22.69 13.46 -8.87
CA ASN A 530 21.37 12.84 -8.96
C ASN A 530 20.27 13.64 -8.24
N ARG A 531 20.47 14.94 -8.03
CA ARG A 531 19.55 15.82 -7.30
C ARG A 531 18.11 15.75 -7.81
N THR A 532 17.90 15.66 -9.13
CA THR A 532 16.57 15.52 -9.71
C THR A 532 15.83 14.27 -9.21
N TRP A 533 16.53 13.14 -9.10
CA TRP A 533 15.97 11.89 -8.59
C TRP A 533 15.80 11.92 -7.07
N ILE A 534 16.74 12.55 -6.35
CA ILE A 534 16.70 12.72 -4.89
C ILE A 534 15.49 13.57 -4.49
N LEU A 535 15.27 14.69 -5.18
CA LEU A 535 14.22 15.64 -4.86
C LEU A 535 12.84 15.19 -5.37
N SER A 536 12.74 14.35 -6.41
CA SER A 536 11.44 13.89 -6.93
C SER A 536 11.21 12.40 -6.65
N PRO A 537 10.52 12.06 -5.54
CA PRO A 537 10.00 10.73 -5.29
C PRO A 537 9.10 10.21 -6.43
N VAL A 538 8.35 11.10 -7.09
CA VAL A 538 7.49 10.75 -8.23
C VAL A 538 8.34 10.27 -9.40
N LEU A 539 9.31 11.05 -9.88
CA LEU A 539 10.19 10.63 -10.97
C LEU A 539 10.92 9.34 -10.62
N SER A 540 11.45 9.21 -9.41
CA SER A 540 12.11 7.99 -8.93
C SER A 540 11.20 6.76 -9.01
N GLY A 541 9.93 6.88 -8.60
CA GLY A 541 8.97 5.77 -8.69
C GLY A 541 8.51 5.44 -10.10
N LEU A 542 8.34 6.44 -10.98
CA LEU A 542 8.01 6.22 -12.39
C LEU A 542 9.14 5.50 -13.13
N TYR A 543 10.40 5.90 -12.88
CA TYR A 543 11.56 5.19 -13.42
C TYR A 543 11.65 3.75 -12.91
N LEU A 544 11.41 3.54 -11.61
CA LEU A 544 11.41 2.21 -11.02
C LEU A 544 10.37 1.27 -11.66
N LEU A 545 9.15 1.77 -11.91
CA LEU A 545 8.11 1.00 -12.60
C LEU A 545 8.58 0.55 -14.00
N THR A 546 9.15 1.49 -14.76
CA THR A 546 9.63 1.24 -16.12
C THR A 546 10.65 0.11 -16.16
N VAL A 547 11.65 0.17 -15.28
CA VAL A 547 12.69 -0.87 -15.20
C VAL A 547 12.08 -2.22 -14.75
N ARG A 548 11.23 -2.22 -13.71
CA ARG A 548 10.55 -3.46 -13.25
C ARG A 548 9.78 -4.14 -14.36
N LEU A 549 8.98 -3.40 -15.12
CA LEU A 549 8.16 -3.97 -16.20
C LEU A 549 9.00 -4.53 -17.35
N GLN A 550 10.09 -3.85 -17.73
CA GLN A 550 10.98 -4.34 -18.77
C GLN A 550 11.67 -5.64 -18.35
N VAL A 551 12.18 -5.70 -17.11
CA VAL A 551 12.79 -6.92 -16.52
C VAL A 551 11.77 -8.04 -16.42
N TYR A 552 10.58 -7.76 -15.90
CA TYR A 552 9.46 -8.70 -15.79
C TYR A 552 9.07 -9.28 -17.15
N HIS A 553 8.84 -8.42 -18.16
CA HIS A 553 8.42 -8.86 -19.49
C HIS A 553 9.47 -9.73 -20.17
N LEU A 554 10.75 -9.35 -20.10
CA LEU A 554 11.83 -10.16 -20.69
C LEU A 554 12.01 -11.48 -19.93
N GLY A 555 11.95 -11.46 -18.60
CA GLY A 555 12.05 -12.65 -17.75
C GLY A 555 10.96 -13.68 -18.07
N LEU A 556 9.70 -13.25 -18.19
CA LEU A 556 8.60 -14.14 -18.59
C LEU A 556 8.71 -14.61 -20.05
N LYS A 557 9.04 -13.70 -20.98
CA LYS A 557 9.22 -14.05 -22.42
C LYS A 557 10.25 -15.18 -22.56
N LEU A 558 11.35 -15.08 -21.83
CA LEU A 558 12.39 -16.09 -21.76
C LEU A 558 11.90 -17.39 -21.10
N ALA A 559 11.32 -17.30 -19.90
CA ALA A 559 10.85 -18.46 -19.16
C ALA A 559 9.85 -19.30 -19.98
N ASN A 560 8.97 -18.62 -20.73
CA ASN A 560 8.03 -19.23 -21.66
C ASN A 560 8.69 -19.86 -22.88
N SER A 561 9.72 -19.21 -23.44
CA SER A 561 10.43 -19.73 -24.63
C SER A 561 11.09 -21.08 -24.36
N TRP A 562 11.63 -21.27 -23.15
CA TRP A 562 12.28 -22.51 -22.74
C TRP A 562 11.38 -23.49 -21.99
N GLN A 563 10.20 -23.06 -21.54
CA GLN A 563 9.28 -23.81 -20.68
C GLN A 563 9.87 -24.32 -19.36
N THR A 564 11.10 -23.91 -19.01
CA THR A 564 11.83 -24.30 -17.78
C THR A 564 11.00 -24.19 -16.50
N ILE A 565 10.36 -23.05 -16.27
CA ILE A 565 9.53 -22.84 -15.07
C ILE A 565 8.29 -23.73 -15.11
N MET A 566 7.67 -23.90 -16.28
CA MET A 566 6.51 -24.77 -16.45
C MET A 566 6.85 -26.23 -16.20
N HIS A 567 7.90 -26.76 -16.82
CA HIS A 567 8.36 -28.15 -16.64
C HIS A 567 8.72 -28.42 -15.18
N CYS A 568 9.45 -27.51 -14.54
CA CYS A 568 9.78 -27.64 -13.13
C CYS A 568 8.58 -27.49 -12.19
N ALA A 569 7.54 -26.73 -12.54
CA ALA A 569 6.30 -26.66 -11.78
C ALA A 569 5.56 -28.01 -11.79
N HIS A 570 5.42 -28.62 -12.97
CA HIS A 570 4.85 -29.97 -13.12
C HIS A 570 5.66 -31.01 -12.35
N LEU A 571 6.99 -30.94 -12.45
CA LEU A 571 7.89 -31.82 -11.70
C LEU A 571 7.76 -31.63 -10.18
N HIS A 572 7.73 -30.37 -9.72
CA HIS A 572 7.53 -30.03 -8.32
C HIS A 572 6.21 -30.62 -7.77
N ASN A 573 5.15 -30.63 -8.59
CA ASN A 573 3.89 -31.27 -8.23
C ASN A 573 3.99 -32.80 -8.20
N LEU A 574 4.57 -33.41 -9.23
CA LEU A 574 4.74 -34.87 -9.33
C LEU A 574 5.56 -35.43 -8.17
N LEU A 575 6.67 -34.77 -7.83
CA LEU A 575 7.61 -35.24 -6.81
C LEU A 575 7.18 -34.89 -5.37
N GLY A 576 6.25 -33.95 -5.19
CA GLY A 576 5.76 -33.54 -3.88
C GLY A 576 6.68 -32.58 -3.12
N LEU A 577 7.47 -31.76 -3.81
CA LEU A 577 8.56 -30.93 -3.25
C LEU A 577 8.08 -29.67 -2.49
N LYS A 578 6.87 -29.68 -1.93
CA LYS A 578 6.15 -28.50 -1.42
C LYS A 578 6.89 -27.75 -0.30
N SER A 579 7.62 -28.46 0.55
CA SER A 579 8.40 -27.89 1.67
C SER A 579 9.83 -27.53 1.26
N THR A 580 10.34 -28.15 0.19
CA THR A 580 11.75 -28.08 -0.21
C THR A 580 12.01 -26.98 -1.24
N TRP A 581 11.05 -26.67 -2.13
CA TRP A 581 11.21 -25.62 -3.15
C TRP A 581 10.22 -24.46 -2.97
N MET A 582 10.52 -23.58 -2.03
CA MET A 582 9.66 -22.43 -1.72
C MET A 582 9.52 -21.47 -2.91
N ASP A 583 10.59 -21.25 -3.67
CA ASP A 583 10.59 -20.36 -4.82
C ASP A 583 9.54 -20.76 -5.88
N MET A 584 9.44 -22.05 -6.20
CA MET A 584 8.43 -22.58 -7.14
C MET A 584 7.01 -22.48 -6.58
N LYS A 585 6.86 -22.72 -5.27
CA LYS A 585 5.57 -22.59 -4.58
C LYS A 585 5.02 -21.17 -4.68
N ILE A 586 5.87 -20.17 -4.44
CA ILE A 586 5.50 -18.74 -4.55
C ILE A 586 5.15 -18.40 -6.00
N ALA A 587 5.94 -18.85 -6.97
CA ALA A 587 5.65 -18.61 -8.38
C ALA A 587 4.25 -19.13 -8.79
N ILE A 588 3.90 -20.35 -8.37
CA ILE A 588 2.57 -20.95 -8.62
C ILE A 588 1.45 -20.15 -7.94
N SER A 589 1.65 -19.76 -6.68
CA SER A 589 0.66 -18.98 -5.93
C SER A 589 0.45 -17.58 -6.49
N MET A 590 1.51 -16.96 -7.00
CA MET A 590 1.50 -15.58 -7.44
C MET A 590 0.88 -15.44 -8.83
N LEU A 591 1.29 -16.29 -9.78
CA LEU A 591 0.79 -16.32 -11.16
C LEU A 591 -0.57 -17.04 -11.26
N GLY A 592 -0.97 -17.80 -10.25
CA GLY A 592 -2.22 -18.54 -10.22
C GLY A 592 -2.12 -19.93 -10.87
N GLU A 593 -2.89 -20.88 -10.33
CA GLU A 593 -2.88 -22.28 -10.76
C GLU A 593 -3.30 -22.47 -12.22
N SER A 594 -4.17 -21.61 -12.73
CA SER A 594 -4.63 -21.63 -14.12
C SER A 594 -3.48 -21.46 -15.11
N ASN A 595 -2.40 -20.75 -14.76
CA ASN A 595 -1.23 -20.59 -15.61
C ASN A 595 -0.39 -21.88 -15.73
N PHE A 596 -0.47 -22.77 -14.74
CA PHE A 596 0.34 -23.98 -14.69
C PHE A 596 -0.40 -25.25 -15.14
N TRP A 597 -1.71 -25.33 -14.87
CA TRP A 597 -2.47 -26.57 -15.07
C TRP A 597 -3.54 -26.40 -16.16
N VAL A 598 -3.59 -27.34 -17.10
CA VAL A 598 -4.67 -27.43 -18.10
C VAL A 598 -5.91 -28.06 -17.47
N GLY A 599 -7.08 -27.45 -17.65
CA GLY A 599 -8.35 -27.91 -17.07
C GLY A 599 -8.59 -27.41 -15.63
N GLU A 600 -9.57 -27.98 -14.93
CA GLU A 600 -9.91 -27.54 -13.57
C GLU A 600 -8.98 -28.16 -12.51
N GLY A 601 -8.36 -27.28 -11.71
CA GLY A 601 -7.64 -27.62 -10.48
C GLY A 601 -6.24 -28.23 -10.65
N ARG A 602 -5.47 -28.20 -9.55
CA ARG A 602 -4.14 -28.79 -9.45
C ARG A 602 -4.13 -30.31 -9.65
N PRO A 603 -3.13 -30.89 -10.36
CA PRO A 603 -3.07 -32.33 -10.56
C PRO A 603 -2.89 -33.11 -9.26
N LYS A 604 -3.65 -34.19 -9.05
CA LYS A 604 -3.65 -34.97 -7.78
C LYS A 604 -3.05 -36.35 -7.89
N THR A 605 -3.21 -37.02 -9.03
CA THR A 605 -2.68 -38.36 -9.28
C THR A 605 -1.51 -38.29 -10.25
N VAL A 606 -0.72 -39.36 -10.31
CA VAL A 606 0.37 -39.50 -11.29
C VAL A 606 -0.15 -39.40 -12.72
N ASP A 607 -1.27 -40.08 -13.03
CA ASP A 607 -1.92 -40.01 -14.34
C ASP A 607 -2.39 -38.58 -14.67
N ASP A 608 -3.01 -37.88 -13.72
CA ASP A 608 -3.46 -36.49 -13.87
C ASP A 608 -2.26 -35.53 -14.06
N CYS A 609 -1.14 -35.77 -13.37
CA CYS A 609 0.12 -35.05 -13.58
C CYS A 609 0.63 -35.23 -15.01
N PHE A 610 0.61 -36.46 -15.52
CA PHE A 610 1.04 -36.78 -16.89
C PHE A 610 0.10 -36.18 -17.93
N GLU A 611 -1.21 -36.38 -17.82
CA GLU A 611 -2.20 -35.87 -18.77
C GLU A 611 -2.12 -34.35 -18.90
N LYS A 612 -2.06 -33.63 -17.77
CA LYS A 612 -1.95 -32.16 -17.76
C LYS A 612 -0.61 -31.69 -18.33
N PHE A 613 0.51 -32.36 -18.00
CA PHE A 613 1.81 -32.06 -18.60
C PHE A 613 1.81 -32.30 -20.12
N TYR A 614 1.24 -33.42 -20.56
CA TYR A 614 1.14 -33.82 -21.95
C TYR A 614 0.34 -32.81 -22.78
N LEU A 615 -0.81 -32.37 -22.26
CA LEU A 615 -1.66 -31.35 -22.87
C LEU A 615 -1.01 -29.96 -22.89
N GLN A 616 -0.35 -29.56 -21.78
CA GLN A 616 0.33 -28.26 -21.67
C GLN A 616 1.38 -28.06 -22.77
N ASN A 617 2.09 -29.14 -23.13
CA ASN A 617 3.10 -29.15 -24.19
C ASN A 617 2.50 -29.22 -25.61
N GLY A 618 1.19 -29.04 -25.80
CA GLY A 618 0.54 -28.89 -27.11
C GLY A 618 0.00 -30.19 -27.74
N ASN A 619 0.06 -31.32 -27.03
CA ASN A 619 -0.45 -32.60 -27.53
C ASN A 619 -1.98 -32.71 -27.39
N THR A 620 -2.61 -33.59 -28.18
CA THR A 620 -4.07 -33.73 -28.21
C THR A 620 -4.62 -34.56 -27.04
N ALA A 621 -5.78 -34.17 -26.50
CA ALA A 621 -6.57 -35.04 -25.61
C ALA A 621 -7.05 -36.34 -26.29
N THR A 622 -7.16 -36.35 -27.63
CA THR A 622 -7.49 -37.56 -28.40
C THR A 622 -6.45 -38.67 -28.28
N ALA A 623 -5.26 -38.38 -27.76
CA ALA A 623 -4.23 -39.39 -27.48
C ALA A 623 -4.64 -40.38 -26.37
N PHE A 624 -5.60 -40.00 -25.50
CA PHE A 624 -6.06 -40.80 -24.36
C PHE A 624 -7.32 -41.64 -24.64
N ALA A 625 -7.84 -41.65 -25.88
CA ALA A 625 -9.08 -42.36 -26.22
C ALA A 625 -8.91 -43.90 -26.36
N ARG A 626 -9.85 -44.68 -25.83
CA ARG A 626 -9.79 -46.16 -25.69
C ARG A 626 -9.69 -46.98 -27.01
N ASN A 627 -10.09 -46.44 -28.17
CA ASN A 627 -10.12 -47.16 -29.45
C ASN A 627 -9.18 -46.54 -30.49
N ARG A 628 -7.87 -46.79 -30.38
CA ARG A 628 -6.86 -46.26 -31.30
C ARG A 628 -6.49 -47.27 -32.40
N ARG A 629 -6.49 -46.83 -33.67
CA ARG A 629 -5.70 -47.48 -34.74
C ARG A 629 -4.26 -46.99 -34.64
N ALA A 630 -3.30 -47.90 -34.53
CA ALA A 630 -1.91 -47.68 -34.11
C ALA A 630 -1.04 -46.77 -35.02
N ASN A 631 -1.59 -46.04 -36.00
CA ASN A 631 -0.79 -45.44 -37.06
C ASN A 631 -1.24 -44.07 -37.58
N ARG A 632 -1.63 -43.14 -36.71
CA ARG A 632 -1.63 -41.70 -37.03
C ARG A 632 -1.09 -40.90 -35.86
N GLY A 633 0.06 -40.24 -36.09
CA GLY A 633 0.54 -39.15 -35.24
C GLY A 633 -0.34 -37.94 -35.50
N THR A 634 -1.07 -37.51 -34.48
CA THR A 634 -1.82 -36.25 -34.51
C THR A 634 -1.14 -35.30 -33.54
N ALA A 635 -0.06 -34.66 -34.01
CA ALA A 635 0.35 -33.39 -33.43
C ALA A 635 -0.81 -32.42 -33.67
N SER A 636 -1.44 -31.94 -32.61
CA SER A 636 -2.48 -30.93 -32.73
C SER A 636 -1.84 -29.61 -33.15
N ARG A 637 -2.60 -28.75 -33.85
CA ARG A 637 -2.22 -27.36 -34.11
C ARG A 637 -2.28 -26.47 -32.85
N ALA A 638 -2.58 -27.02 -31.67
CA ALA A 638 -2.60 -26.27 -30.42
C ALA A 638 -1.17 -25.84 -30.07
N ARG A 639 -0.99 -24.52 -29.92
CA ARG A 639 0.26 -23.95 -29.45
C ARG A 639 0.53 -24.42 -28.02
N VAL A 640 1.79 -24.68 -27.71
CA VAL A 640 2.28 -24.86 -26.33
C VAL A 640 1.72 -23.73 -25.47
N ARG A 641 1.10 -24.08 -24.35
CA ARG A 641 0.52 -23.08 -23.46
C ARG A 641 1.63 -22.43 -22.64
N MET A 642 1.57 -21.10 -22.57
CA MET A 642 2.56 -20.24 -21.93
C MET A 642 1.98 -19.59 -20.67
N ILE A 643 2.85 -19.16 -19.75
CA ILE A 643 2.47 -18.32 -18.62
C ILE A 643 2.00 -16.97 -19.16
N GLU A 644 0.76 -16.60 -18.86
CA GLU A 644 0.17 -15.31 -19.21
C GLU A 644 0.66 -14.20 -18.27
N ARG A 645 0.64 -12.94 -18.75
CA ARG A 645 1.07 -11.78 -17.97
C ARG A 645 -0.05 -11.34 -17.02
N GLY A 646 0.23 -11.22 -15.73
CA GLY A 646 -0.75 -10.82 -14.71
C GLY A 646 -0.80 -9.32 -14.39
N VAL A 647 -0.04 -8.47 -15.08
CA VAL A 647 0.12 -7.02 -14.78
C VAL A 647 -0.38 -6.04 -15.87
N PRO A 648 -1.63 -6.16 -16.33
CA PRO A 648 -2.14 -5.35 -17.44
C PRO A 648 -2.29 -3.86 -17.11
N VAL A 649 -2.58 -3.47 -15.86
CA VAL A 649 -2.74 -2.05 -15.52
C VAL A 649 -1.38 -1.36 -15.57
N SER A 650 -0.38 -1.89 -14.86
CA SER A 650 1.00 -1.38 -14.85
C SER A 650 1.58 -1.26 -16.26
N SER A 651 1.26 -2.22 -17.14
CA SER A 651 1.70 -2.21 -18.55
C SER A 651 1.13 -1.05 -19.38
N VAL A 652 -0.05 -0.52 -19.05
CA VAL A 652 -0.64 0.64 -19.73
C VAL A 652 0.11 1.92 -19.35
N PHE A 653 0.36 2.10 -18.05
CA PHE A 653 0.97 3.32 -17.53
C PHE A 653 2.44 3.45 -17.93
N ALA A 654 3.21 2.36 -17.97
CA ALA A 654 4.62 2.43 -18.38
C ALA A 654 4.80 2.80 -19.87
N LYS A 655 3.89 2.36 -20.75
CA LYS A 655 3.93 2.77 -22.17
C LYS A 655 3.77 4.29 -22.33
N ALA A 656 2.95 4.91 -21.49
CA ALA A 656 2.77 6.36 -21.49
C ALA A 656 3.97 7.11 -20.88
N GLN A 657 4.78 6.46 -20.03
CA GLN A 657 5.94 7.05 -19.34
C GLN A 657 7.24 6.94 -20.13
N ILE A 658 7.37 5.96 -21.03
CA ILE A 658 8.56 5.73 -21.87
C ILE A 658 8.55 6.63 -23.13
N GLY A 659 7.38 7.12 -23.55
CA GLY A 659 7.22 7.97 -24.73
C GLY A 659 7.09 9.44 -24.37
N ILE A 660 7.93 10.30 -24.94
CA ILE A 660 7.74 11.75 -24.83
C ILE A 660 6.39 12.14 -25.47
N GLY A 661 5.49 12.69 -24.66
CA GLY A 661 4.18 13.15 -25.13
C GLY A 661 3.16 12.04 -25.41
N THR A 662 3.38 10.80 -24.96
CA THR A 662 2.34 9.76 -25.01
C THR A 662 1.33 9.94 -23.89
N GLU A 663 0.08 10.28 -24.22
CA GLU A 663 -1.01 10.34 -23.25
C GLU A 663 -1.63 8.95 -23.01
N ILE A 664 -2.07 8.73 -21.77
CA ILE A 664 -2.88 7.56 -21.43
C ILE A 664 -4.23 7.71 -22.12
N ALA A 665 -4.58 6.76 -22.99
CA ALA A 665 -5.90 6.65 -23.55
C ALA A 665 -6.85 6.09 -22.49
N TRP A 666 -7.62 6.97 -21.85
CA TRP A 666 -8.62 6.59 -20.86
C TRP A 666 -9.86 6.05 -21.55
N THR A 667 -9.92 4.73 -21.71
CA THR A 667 -11.11 4.04 -22.22
C THR A 667 -11.99 3.58 -21.07
N PRO A 668 -13.32 3.47 -21.26
CA PRO A 668 -14.21 2.91 -20.23
C PRO A 668 -13.72 1.55 -19.73
N GLU A 669 -13.16 0.73 -20.62
CA GLU A 669 -12.62 -0.59 -20.29
C GLU A 669 -11.45 -0.52 -19.31
N LEU A 670 -10.55 0.47 -19.46
CA LEU A 670 -9.42 0.64 -18.55
C LEU A 670 -9.90 1.03 -17.15
N VAL A 671 -10.88 1.93 -17.07
CA VAL A 671 -11.46 2.37 -15.80
C VAL A 671 -12.17 1.20 -15.11
N GLU A 672 -12.98 0.45 -15.86
CA GLU A 672 -13.64 -0.75 -15.35
C GLU A 672 -12.65 -1.83 -14.90
N ASP A 673 -11.56 -2.06 -15.64
CA ASP A 673 -10.54 -3.04 -15.28
C ASP A 673 -9.78 -2.63 -14.00
N ILE A 674 -9.44 -1.34 -13.86
CA ILE A 674 -8.85 -0.80 -12.62
C ILE A 674 -9.79 -1.04 -11.43
N ILE A 675 -11.08 -0.71 -11.56
CA ILE A 675 -12.06 -0.86 -10.48
C ILE A 675 -12.30 -2.34 -10.15
N ALA A 676 -12.46 -3.19 -11.18
CA ALA A 676 -12.68 -4.63 -11.01
C ALA A 676 -11.44 -5.38 -10.48
N ARG A 677 -10.25 -4.76 -10.56
CA ARG A 677 -9.02 -5.26 -9.92
C ARG A 677 -8.81 -4.69 -8.54
N SER A 678 -9.40 -3.53 -8.24
CA SER A 678 -9.32 -2.90 -6.93
C SER A 678 -10.37 -3.39 -5.94
N THR A 679 -11.35 -4.23 -6.35
CA THR A 679 -12.34 -4.85 -5.44
C THR A 679 -11.67 -5.82 -4.47
N TYR A 680 -11.01 -5.24 -3.47
CA TYR A 680 -10.66 -5.82 -2.19
C TYR A 680 -11.45 -5.01 -1.17
N THR A 681 -12.21 -5.69 -0.31
CA THR A 681 -13.15 -5.07 0.63
C THR A 681 -12.44 -4.16 1.61
N GLU A 682 -12.87 -2.89 1.68
CA GLU A 682 -12.73 -2.09 2.89
C GLU A 682 -13.72 -2.65 3.91
N GLU A 683 -13.23 -3.08 5.07
CA GLU A 683 -14.09 -3.14 6.24
C GLU A 683 -14.22 -1.68 6.72
N ASP A 684 -15.36 -1.06 6.43
CA ASP A 684 -15.75 0.23 7.02
C ASP A 684 -15.94 0.02 8.53
N THR A 685 -14.85 0.20 9.28
CA THR A 685 -14.92 0.58 10.69
C THR A 685 -14.75 2.08 10.75
N SER A 686 -15.66 2.76 11.44
CA SER A 686 -15.86 4.21 11.54
C SER A 686 -14.72 5.04 12.16
N ASP A 687 -13.47 4.66 11.93
CA ASP A 687 -12.26 5.40 12.30
C ASP A 687 -11.19 5.15 11.23
N GLU A 688 -10.58 6.21 10.68
CA GLU A 688 -9.65 6.23 9.53
C GLU A 688 -8.32 5.43 9.66
N LYS A 689 -8.26 4.33 10.41
CA LYS A 689 -7.03 3.59 10.70
C LYS A 689 -7.13 2.10 10.36
N HIS A 690 -7.02 1.77 9.08
CA HIS A 690 -6.11 0.76 8.48
C HIS A 690 -6.65 0.27 7.12
N ILE A 691 -6.00 0.66 6.03
CA ILE A 691 -6.23 0.02 4.72
C ILE A 691 -5.31 -1.18 4.64
N SER A 692 -5.85 -2.38 4.88
CA SER A 692 -5.13 -3.62 4.66
C SER A 692 -5.24 -4.00 3.18
N MET A 693 -4.16 -3.80 2.41
CA MET A 693 -4.08 -4.34 1.04
C MET A 693 -3.90 -5.86 1.11
N ILE A 694 -5.01 -6.56 1.32
CA ILE A 694 -5.04 -8.03 1.33
C ILE A 694 -5.58 -8.48 0.00
N LYS A 695 -4.74 -9.15 -0.79
CA LYS A 695 -5.16 -9.98 -1.91
C LYS A 695 -6.23 -10.95 -1.38
N ILE A 696 -7.47 -10.86 -1.87
CA ILE A 696 -8.65 -11.70 -1.64
C ILE A 696 -8.30 -12.98 -0.85
N ARG A 697 -8.75 -13.03 0.41
CA ARG A 697 -8.52 -14.13 1.36
C ARG A 697 -9.28 -15.43 1.00
N ASP A 698 -10.15 -15.38 -0.01
CA ASP A 698 -11.05 -16.46 -0.39
C ASP A 698 -10.86 -16.89 -1.86
N GLN A 699 -10.33 -18.11 -2.06
CA GLN A 699 -10.19 -18.70 -3.40
C GLN A 699 -11.54 -18.81 -4.13
N GLN A 700 -12.67 -18.94 -3.43
CA GLN A 700 -13.99 -18.97 -4.06
C GLN A 700 -14.37 -17.59 -4.58
N GLN A 701 -14.02 -16.53 -3.86
CA GLN A 701 -14.26 -15.14 -4.25
C GLN A 701 -13.33 -14.70 -5.40
N LEU A 702 -12.08 -15.17 -5.42
CA LEU A 702 -11.16 -15.03 -6.58
C LEU A 702 -11.71 -15.73 -7.82
N ARG A 703 -12.18 -16.98 -7.68
CA ARG A 703 -12.84 -17.72 -8.76
C ARG A 703 -14.17 -17.09 -9.17
N ALA A 704 -14.92 -16.51 -8.24
CA ALA A 704 -16.16 -15.79 -8.52
C ALA A 704 -15.88 -14.51 -9.30
N ASN A 705 -14.83 -13.76 -8.94
CA ASN A 705 -14.37 -12.57 -9.65
C ASN A 705 -13.81 -12.91 -11.04
N GLU A 706 -13.05 -14.01 -11.18
CA GLU A 706 -12.62 -14.54 -12.48
C GLU A 706 -13.81 -14.97 -13.34
N ARG A 707 -14.80 -15.68 -12.77
CA ARG A 707 -16.05 -16.02 -13.46
C ARG A 707 -16.85 -14.79 -13.85
N LEU A 708 -16.91 -13.76 -13.00
CA LEU A 708 -17.56 -12.49 -13.31
C LEU A 708 -16.85 -11.76 -14.46
N ARG A 709 -15.51 -11.81 -14.50
CA ARG A 709 -14.70 -11.29 -15.61
C ARG A 709 -14.95 -12.05 -16.89
N GLU A 710 -14.99 -13.38 -16.85
CA GLU A 710 -15.31 -14.23 -18.01
C GLU A 710 -16.75 -14.03 -18.49
N GLN A 711 -17.70 -13.85 -17.58
CA GLN A 711 -19.11 -13.56 -17.86
C GLN A 711 -19.24 -12.19 -18.55
N LYS A 712 -18.62 -11.14 -18.00
CA LYS A 712 -18.58 -9.80 -18.61
C LYS A 712 -17.86 -9.80 -19.97
N ALA A 713 -16.79 -10.57 -20.12
CA ALA A 713 -16.10 -10.75 -21.40
C ALA A 713 -16.98 -11.48 -22.45
N LYS A 714 -17.79 -12.46 -22.02
CA LYS A 714 -18.79 -13.13 -22.86
C LYS A 714 -19.97 -12.22 -23.22
N ASP A 715 -20.46 -11.43 -22.26
CA ASP A 715 -21.52 -10.44 -22.50
C ASP A 715 -21.04 -9.36 -23.50
N LYS A 716 -19.77 -8.96 -23.41
CA LYS A 716 -19.08 -8.09 -24.37
C LYS A 716 -18.94 -8.72 -25.76
N ALA A 717 -18.59 -10.01 -25.83
CA ALA A 717 -18.56 -10.77 -27.09
C ALA A 717 -19.96 -10.92 -27.73
N SER A 718 -21.02 -10.79 -26.93
CA SER A 718 -22.42 -10.81 -27.37
C SER A 718 -23.00 -9.45 -27.79
N GLY A 719 -22.25 -8.35 -27.63
CA GLY A 719 -22.66 -7.01 -28.08
C GLY A 719 -23.69 -6.30 -27.20
N ARG A 720 -23.93 -6.74 -25.96
CA ARG A 720 -24.78 -6.01 -25.00
C ARG A 720 -24.02 -4.79 -24.46
N ALA A 721 -24.51 -3.58 -24.75
CA ALA A 721 -23.97 -2.33 -24.22
C ALA A 721 -24.19 -2.25 -22.71
N THR A 722 -23.10 -2.17 -21.94
CA THR A 722 -23.13 -1.87 -20.50
C THR A 722 -23.28 -0.36 -20.31
N ASN A 723 -24.21 0.07 -19.46
CA ASN A 723 -24.27 1.46 -19.00
C ASN A 723 -22.98 1.77 -18.25
N VAL A 724 -22.18 2.73 -18.73
CA VAL A 724 -20.90 3.10 -18.12
C VAL A 724 -21.18 3.99 -16.90
N GLU A 725 -20.88 3.46 -15.71
CA GLU A 725 -21.02 4.18 -14.43
C GLU A 725 -19.98 5.32 -14.36
N LEU A 726 -20.42 6.54 -13.98
CA LEU A 726 -19.52 7.69 -13.79
C LEU A 726 -18.80 7.56 -12.45
N VAL A 727 -17.49 7.84 -12.43
CA VAL A 727 -16.61 7.58 -11.29
C VAL A 727 -15.94 8.88 -10.82
N ALA A 728 -15.90 9.07 -9.50
CA ALA A 728 -15.18 10.18 -8.90
C ALA A 728 -13.67 10.06 -9.15
N PRO A 729 -12.97 11.16 -9.50
CA PRO A 729 -11.51 11.18 -9.64
C PRO A 729 -10.77 10.52 -8.48
N GLU A 730 -11.20 10.81 -7.25
CA GLU A 730 -10.61 10.26 -6.03
C GLU A 730 -10.76 8.73 -5.92
N LYS A 731 -11.96 8.20 -6.22
CA LYS A 731 -12.23 6.76 -6.20
C LYS A 731 -11.35 6.03 -7.21
N LEU A 732 -11.17 6.60 -8.41
CA LEU A 732 -10.27 6.05 -9.41
C LEU A 732 -8.81 6.05 -8.93
N ILE A 733 -8.32 7.15 -8.35
CA ILE A 733 -6.94 7.25 -7.86
C ILE A 733 -6.67 6.19 -6.77
N LYS A 734 -7.60 6.02 -5.84
CA LYS A 734 -7.53 4.99 -4.79
C LYS A 734 -7.54 3.59 -5.37
N ALA A 735 -8.47 3.30 -6.29
CA ALA A 735 -8.56 2.01 -6.98
C ALA A 735 -7.28 1.68 -7.76
N LEU A 736 -6.71 2.68 -8.44
CA LEU A 736 -5.47 2.55 -9.19
C LEU A 736 -4.29 2.23 -8.26
N LEU A 737 -4.13 2.96 -7.16
CA LEU A 737 -3.06 2.72 -6.18
C LEU A 737 -3.09 1.28 -5.66
N ILE A 738 -4.28 0.80 -5.27
CA ILE A 738 -4.46 -0.57 -4.76
C ILE A 738 -4.09 -1.59 -5.84
N THR A 739 -4.62 -1.41 -7.05
CA THR A 739 -4.35 -2.32 -8.17
C THR A 739 -2.87 -2.40 -8.50
N LEU A 740 -2.19 -1.26 -8.61
CA LEU A 740 -0.75 -1.20 -8.87
C LEU A 740 0.06 -1.85 -7.74
N GLY A 741 -0.35 -1.66 -6.48
CA GLY A 741 0.26 -2.33 -5.34
C GLY A 741 0.20 -3.86 -5.46
N THR A 742 -0.94 -4.40 -5.89
CA THR A 742 -1.08 -5.86 -6.09
C THR A 742 -0.26 -6.41 -7.25
N GLU A 743 -0.16 -5.65 -8.36
CA GLU A 743 0.65 -6.02 -9.53
C GLU A 743 2.16 -5.92 -9.23
N SER A 744 2.58 -5.04 -8.31
CA SER A 744 3.98 -4.83 -7.95
C SER A 744 4.69 -6.09 -7.45
N LEU A 745 3.97 -6.93 -6.70
CA LEU A 745 4.46 -8.24 -6.25
C LEU A 745 4.87 -9.15 -7.42
N GLU A 746 4.06 -9.19 -8.48
CA GLU A 746 4.32 -10.03 -9.64
C GLU A 746 5.47 -9.48 -10.49
N MET A 747 5.56 -8.15 -10.63
CA MET A 747 6.63 -7.49 -11.37
C MET A 747 8.01 -7.66 -10.72
N THR A 748 8.06 -7.76 -9.40
CA THR A 748 9.31 -7.82 -8.62
C THR A 748 9.84 -9.24 -8.45
N PHE A 749 9.07 -10.26 -8.84
CA PHE A 749 9.49 -11.64 -8.79
C PHE A 749 10.66 -11.91 -9.75
N PRO A 750 11.77 -12.53 -9.29
CA PRO A 750 13.00 -12.64 -10.08
C PRO A 750 12.96 -13.83 -11.05
N TYR A 751 12.18 -13.73 -12.13
CA TYR A 751 12.00 -14.80 -13.13
C TYR A 751 13.30 -15.30 -13.75
N PHE A 752 14.29 -14.42 -13.98
CA PHE A 752 15.61 -14.82 -14.47
C PHE A 752 16.34 -15.75 -13.50
N LEU A 753 16.23 -15.49 -12.19
CA LEU A 753 16.84 -16.34 -11.16
C LEU A 753 16.12 -17.70 -11.09
N LEU A 754 14.78 -17.69 -11.06
CA LEU A 754 14.00 -18.92 -11.02
C LEU A 754 14.23 -19.78 -12.27
N HIS A 755 14.33 -19.17 -13.45
CA HIS A 755 14.70 -19.85 -14.69
C HIS A 755 16.06 -20.57 -14.56
N ARG A 756 17.09 -19.88 -14.06
CA ARG A 756 18.42 -20.49 -13.84
C ARG A 756 18.40 -21.62 -12.81
N GLN A 757 17.63 -21.47 -11.72
CA GLN A 757 17.44 -22.55 -10.75
C GLN A 757 16.74 -23.76 -11.38
N CYS A 758 15.68 -23.53 -12.16
CA CYS A 758 14.99 -24.59 -12.89
C CYS A 758 15.94 -25.32 -13.85
N TRP A 759 16.83 -24.58 -14.53
CA TRP A 759 17.88 -25.17 -15.37
C TRP A 759 18.82 -26.07 -14.56
N LYS A 760 19.32 -25.60 -13.41
CA LYS A 760 20.17 -26.39 -12.51
C LYS A 760 19.49 -27.68 -12.05
N VAL A 761 18.21 -27.61 -11.68
CA VAL A 761 17.40 -28.78 -11.27
C VAL A 761 17.31 -29.79 -12.42
N MET A 762 16.91 -29.35 -13.62
CA MET A 762 16.81 -30.26 -14.77
C MET A 762 18.17 -30.85 -15.15
N ARG A 763 19.26 -30.09 -15.04
CA ARG A 763 20.61 -30.59 -15.32
C ARG A 763 21.05 -31.65 -14.30
N ALA A 764 20.82 -31.42 -13.01
CA ALA A 764 21.11 -32.40 -11.96
C ALA A 764 20.28 -33.68 -12.14
N LEU A 765 19.00 -33.54 -12.49
CA LEU A 765 18.13 -34.68 -12.79
C LEU A 765 18.58 -35.45 -14.01
N ARG A 766 19.01 -34.76 -15.06
CA ARG A 766 19.62 -35.39 -16.23
C ARG A 766 20.82 -36.22 -15.80
N ASP A 767 21.76 -35.64 -15.07
CA ASP A 767 23.00 -36.33 -14.68
C ASP A 767 22.72 -37.54 -13.77
N ALA A 768 21.73 -37.46 -12.89
CA ALA A 768 21.32 -38.56 -12.01
C ALA A 768 20.50 -39.65 -12.72
N CYS A 769 19.61 -39.28 -13.65
CA CYS A 769 18.69 -40.22 -14.30
C CYS A 769 19.23 -40.79 -15.61
N GLU A 770 20.20 -40.14 -16.27
CA GLU A 770 20.73 -40.58 -17.57
C GLU A 770 21.24 -42.02 -17.58
N PRO A 771 21.97 -42.51 -16.56
CA PRO A 771 22.40 -43.91 -16.51
C PRO A 771 21.24 -44.91 -16.46
N ILE A 772 20.11 -44.50 -15.86
CA ILE A 772 18.90 -45.32 -15.72
C ILE A 772 18.10 -45.27 -17.02
N LEU A 773 18.01 -44.10 -17.64
CA LEU A 773 17.17 -43.84 -18.81
C LEU A 773 17.76 -44.34 -20.14
N ARG A 774 19.10 -44.43 -20.27
CA ARG A 774 19.81 -44.57 -21.56
C ARG A 774 19.31 -45.72 -22.45
N ASP A 775 19.00 -46.87 -21.86
CA ASP A 775 18.63 -48.10 -22.59
C ASP A 775 17.14 -48.47 -22.46
N GLN A 776 16.33 -47.55 -21.93
CA GLN A 776 14.94 -47.84 -21.58
C GLN A 776 13.95 -47.47 -22.69
N PRO A 777 12.82 -48.20 -22.81
CA PRO A 777 11.84 -48.00 -23.89
C PRO A 777 11.13 -46.65 -23.84
N TYR A 778 11.10 -45.98 -22.69
CA TYR A 778 10.48 -44.66 -22.47
C TYR A 778 11.41 -43.45 -22.78
N ALA A 779 12.70 -43.69 -23.03
CA ALA A 779 13.64 -42.63 -23.44
C ALA A 779 13.46 -42.31 -24.94
N TYR A 780 12.88 -41.15 -25.23
CA TYR A 780 12.58 -40.71 -26.60
C TYR A 780 13.69 -39.88 -27.25
N LYS A 781 14.68 -39.42 -26.47
CA LYS A 781 15.80 -38.59 -26.93
C LYS A 781 17.07 -38.90 -26.13
N SER A 782 18.23 -38.82 -26.78
CA SER A 782 19.52 -38.85 -26.07
C SER A 782 19.65 -37.61 -25.20
N LEU A 783 20.07 -37.80 -23.95
CA LEU A 783 20.26 -36.74 -22.97
C LEU A 783 21.72 -36.27 -22.87
N THR A 784 22.54 -36.52 -23.89
CA THR A 784 24.00 -36.24 -23.84
C THR A 784 24.37 -34.78 -24.10
N LYS A 785 23.48 -33.98 -24.70
CA LYS A 785 23.76 -32.57 -25.02
C LYS A 785 23.09 -31.64 -24.00
N GLU A 786 23.73 -30.51 -23.72
CA GLU A 786 23.18 -29.48 -22.82
C GLU A 786 21.83 -28.94 -23.31
N MET A 787 21.61 -28.89 -24.63
CA MET A 787 20.35 -28.49 -25.24
C MET A 787 19.18 -29.46 -25.00
N ASP A 788 19.49 -30.70 -24.61
CA ASP A 788 18.51 -31.75 -24.39
C ASP A 788 18.11 -31.86 -22.91
N VAL A 789 18.65 -31.01 -22.03
CA VAL A 789 18.35 -30.98 -20.59
C VAL A 789 16.84 -30.97 -20.29
N PRO A 790 15.99 -30.13 -20.92
CA PRO A 790 14.56 -30.15 -20.64
C PRO A 790 13.86 -31.48 -20.99
N ALA A 791 14.43 -32.29 -21.88
CA ALA A 791 13.86 -33.58 -22.26
C ALA A 791 13.88 -34.61 -21.12
N VAL A 792 14.72 -34.43 -20.10
CA VAL A 792 14.74 -35.33 -18.93
C VAL A 792 13.39 -35.35 -18.22
N VAL A 793 12.70 -34.20 -18.13
CA VAL A 793 11.40 -34.10 -17.48
C VAL A 793 10.38 -34.95 -18.23
N TRP A 794 10.38 -34.88 -19.57
CA TRP A 794 9.57 -35.74 -20.42
C TRP A 794 9.87 -37.24 -20.23
N CYS A 795 11.15 -37.62 -20.14
CA CYS A 795 11.53 -39.01 -19.88
C CYS A 795 11.02 -39.51 -18.52
N ILE A 796 11.13 -38.70 -17.46
CA ILE A 796 10.60 -39.04 -16.13
C ILE A 796 9.07 -39.21 -16.19
N PHE A 797 8.35 -38.28 -16.81
CA PHE A 797 6.90 -38.39 -16.96
C PHE A 797 6.48 -39.63 -17.76
N ASN A 798 7.19 -39.96 -18.85
CA ASN A 798 6.93 -41.17 -19.64
C ASN A 798 7.22 -42.46 -18.85
N ALA A 799 8.31 -42.51 -18.09
CA ALA A 799 8.68 -43.66 -17.28
C ALA A 799 7.62 -43.95 -16.21
N VAL A 800 7.21 -42.90 -15.50
CA VAL A 800 6.25 -42.99 -14.38
C VAL A 800 4.82 -43.26 -14.86
N TYR A 801 4.47 -42.80 -16.06
CA TYR A 801 3.20 -43.14 -16.70
C TYR A 801 3.28 -44.51 -17.42
N GLY A 802 4.45 -45.09 -17.65
CA GLY A 802 4.61 -46.33 -18.42
C GLY A 802 4.25 -46.13 -19.90
N LEU A 803 4.89 -45.17 -20.57
CA LEU A 803 4.72 -44.91 -22.01
C LEU A 803 6.05 -45.06 -22.75
N ASP A 804 6.11 -45.99 -23.70
CA ASP A 804 7.28 -46.13 -24.55
C ASP A 804 7.39 -44.98 -25.58
N LYS A 805 8.56 -44.87 -26.22
CA LYS A 805 8.84 -43.88 -27.28
C LYS A 805 7.91 -43.98 -28.50
N ASN A 806 7.17 -45.08 -28.66
CA ASN A 806 6.19 -45.30 -29.72
C ASN A 806 4.75 -44.97 -29.27
N GLY A 807 4.56 -44.53 -28.02
CA GLY A 807 3.26 -44.23 -27.44
C GLY A 807 2.44 -45.46 -27.03
N ARG A 808 3.11 -46.58 -26.71
CA ARG A 808 2.50 -47.81 -26.18
C ARG A 808 2.60 -47.85 -24.66
N ARG A 809 1.56 -48.36 -24.00
CA ARG A 809 1.57 -48.60 -22.55
C ARG A 809 2.52 -49.75 -22.22
N ILE A 810 3.42 -49.52 -21.29
CA ILE A 810 4.36 -50.47 -20.70
C ILE A 810 4.22 -50.40 -19.17
N GLU A 811 4.89 -51.30 -18.45
CA GLU A 811 4.92 -51.24 -16.99
C GLU A 811 5.57 -49.93 -16.52
N PRO A 812 4.93 -49.18 -15.60
CA PRO A 812 5.51 -47.97 -15.03
C PRO A 812 6.80 -48.23 -14.28
N ASP A 813 7.80 -47.39 -14.49
CA ASP A 813 9.04 -47.41 -13.74
C ASP A 813 8.98 -46.32 -12.65
N LEU A 814 8.78 -46.77 -11.41
CA LEU A 814 8.66 -45.89 -10.25
C LEU A 814 10.01 -45.68 -9.54
N GLU A 815 11.06 -46.42 -9.89
CA GLU A 815 12.39 -46.25 -9.29
C GLU A 815 12.95 -44.87 -9.62
N ILE A 816 12.66 -44.37 -10.83
CA ILE A 816 13.07 -43.03 -11.26
C ILE A 816 12.48 -41.90 -10.39
N LEU A 817 11.32 -42.09 -9.75
CA LEU A 817 10.75 -41.08 -8.85
C LEU A 817 11.58 -40.90 -7.59
N SER A 818 12.12 -41.99 -7.04
CA SER A 818 12.93 -41.93 -5.81
C SER A 818 14.24 -41.19 -6.09
N VAL A 819 14.90 -41.51 -7.20
CA VAL A 819 16.13 -40.86 -7.66
C VAL A 819 15.87 -39.38 -7.96
N ALA A 820 14.79 -39.06 -8.70
CA ALA A 820 14.44 -37.70 -9.04
C ALA A 820 14.08 -36.86 -7.80
N ARG A 821 13.32 -37.44 -6.85
CA ARG A 821 12.99 -36.79 -5.57
C ARG A 821 14.24 -36.50 -4.76
N ALA A 822 15.07 -37.50 -4.50
CA ALA A 822 16.30 -37.35 -3.71
C ALA A 822 17.22 -36.29 -4.32
N THR A 823 17.43 -36.34 -5.64
CA THR A 823 18.25 -35.35 -6.36
C THR A 823 17.72 -33.93 -6.19
N CYS A 824 16.40 -33.73 -6.32
CA CYS A 824 15.80 -32.41 -6.14
C CYS A 824 15.88 -31.96 -4.67
N GLU A 825 15.63 -32.85 -3.72
CA GLU A 825 15.65 -32.52 -2.30
C GLU A 825 17.04 -32.16 -1.79
N ASP A 826 18.07 -32.86 -2.26
CA ASP A 826 19.46 -32.55 -1.94
C ASP A 826 19.90 -31.22 -2.56
N LEU A 827 19.54 -30.97 -3.83
CA LEU A 827 19.90 -29.74 -4.51
C LEU A 827 19.18 -28.50 -3.95
N LEU A 828 17.92 -28.64 -3.57
CA LEU A 828 17.06 -27.52 -3.15
C LEU A 828 17.03 -27.31 -1.63
N ARG A 829 17.80 -28.09 -0.87
CA ARG A 829 17.91 -27.94 0.59
C ARG A 829 18.47 -26.57 0.96
N GLY A 830 17.95 -26.00 2.05
CA GLY A 830 18.43 -24.72 2.59
C GLY A 830 18.14 -23.53 1.67
N ASP A 831 19.16 -22.72 1.40
CA ASP A 831 19.01 -21.45 0.68
C ASP A 831 18.76 -21.62 -0.83
N GLU A 832 19.17 -22.74 -1.45
CA GLU A 832 19.02 -22.94 -2.90
C GLU A 832 17.54 -22.99 -3.33
N GLY A 833 16.65 -23.59 -2.53
CA GLY A 833 15.20 -23.62 -2.78
C GLY A 833 14.47 -22.33 -2.40
N ARG A 834 15.19 -21.32 -1.87
CA ARG A 834 14.65 -20.07 -1.28
C ARG A 834 15.30 -18.79 -1.83
N LYS A 835 16.14 -18.84 -2.87
CA LYS A 835 16.87 -17.65 -3.33
C LYS A 835 15.95 -16.57 -3.90
N ALA A 836 14.93 -16.96 -4.67
CA ALA A 836 13.97 -15.99 -5.22
C ALA A 836 13.15 -15.35 -4.09
N PHE A 837 12.73 -16.16 -3.11
CA PHE A 837 12.07 -15.71 -1.90
C PHE A 837 12.93 -14.75 -1.07
N ASN A 838 14.17 -15.12 -0.79
CA ASN A 838 15.10 -14.28 -0.02
C ASN A 838 15.35 -12.94 -0.72
N LEU A 839 15.47 -12.94 -2.06
CA LEU A 839 15.63 -11.71 -2.83
C LEU A 839 14.36 -10.83 -2.79
N LEU A 840 13.17 -11.43 -2.86
CA LEU A 840 11.90 -10.72 -2.68
C LEU A 840 11.78 -10.09 -1.29
N CYS A 841 12.21 -10.80 -0.25
CA CYS A 841 12.28 -10.28 1.12
C CYS A 841 13.25 -9.09 1.23
N GLN A 842 14.40 -9.15 0.55
CA GLN A 842 15.36 -8.03 0.50
C GLN A 842 14.80 -6.79 -0.20
N LEU A 843 13.95 -6.98 -1.22
CA LEU A 843 13.30 -5.91 -1.96
C LEU A 843 12.11 -5.26 -1.22
N LYS A 844 11.78 -5.72 0.00
CA LYS A 844 10.67 -5.23 0.85
C LYS A 844 9.27 -5.26 0.20
N HIS A 845 9.10 -5.90 -0.95
CA HIS A 845 7.78 -6.09 -1.58
C HIS A 845 6.94 -7.13 -0.86
N VAL A 846 7.57 -7.96 -0.03
CA VAL A 846 6.93 -9.03 0.69
C VAL A 846 6.91 -8.69 2.18
N HIS A 847 5.87 -7.97 2.61
CA HIS A 847 5.27 -8.23 3.93
C HIS A 847 4.29 -9.40 3.77
N LEU A 848 4.80 -10.59 3.44
CA LEU A 848 4.10 -11.80 3.85
C LEU A 848 4.19 -11.81 5.38
N LYS A 849 3.19 -11.20 6.05
CA LYS A 849 2.73 -11.76 7.31
C LYS A 849 2.64 -13.26 7.04
N ALA A 850 3.32 -14.06 7.85
CA ALA A 850 3.33 -15.51 7.73
C ALA A 850 1.90 -16.00 7.48
N ASP A 851 1.57 -16.25 6.22
CA ASP A 851 0.23 -16.63 5.84
C ASP A 851 0.10 -18.11 6.20
N GLN A 852 -0.51 -18.35 7.35
CA GLN A 852 -0.83 -19.67 7.88
C GLN A 852 -1.66 -20.49 6.86
N ARG A 853 -2.24 -19.86 5.82
CA ARG A 853 -3.05 -20.53 4.79
C ARG A 853 -2.29 -21.08 3.59
N VAL A 854 -1.01 -20.77 3.45
CA VAL A 854 -0.13 -21.50 2.51
C VAL A 854 0.20 -22.92 3.05
N LYS A 855 -0.17 -23.21 4.32
CA LYS A 855 -0.28 -24.56 4.89
C LYS A 855 -1.70 -25.17 4.75
N GLU A 856 -2.76 -24.36 4.67
CA GLU A 856 -4.16 -24.85 4.71
C GLU A 856 -4.83 -25.08 3.33
N GLN A 857 -4.27 -24.60 2.21
CA GLN A 857 -4.84 -24.82 0.87
C GLN A 857 -4.51 -26.21 0.25
N ILE A 858 -4.61 -27.28 1.03
CA ILE A 858 -4.58 -28.66 0.50
C ILE A 858 -5.91 -29.33 0.87
N PRO A 859 -6.89 -29.43 -0.04
CA PRO A 859 -7.94 -30.41 0.11
C PRO A 859 -7.30 -31.77 -0.20
N TYR A 860 -7.14 -32.65 0.79
CA TYR A 860 -7.30 -34.12 0.78
C TYR A 860 -6.65 -34.68 2.05
N SER A 861 -7.45 -35.41 2.81
CA SER A 861 -7.06 -36.18 3.99
C SER A 861 -5.94 -37.17 3.65
N LEU A 862 -4.89 -37.16 4.46
CA LEU A 862 -3.99 -38.29 4.64
C LEU A 862 -3.65 -38.36 6.14
N ASP A 863 -4.70 -38.42 6.96
CA ASP A 863 -4.61 -39.04 8.27
C ASP A 863 -4.51 -40.55 8.03
N HIS A 864 -3.30 -41.09 8.19
CA HIS A 864 -2.92 -42.46 8.54
C HIS A 864 -1.58 -42.76 7.88
N PHE A 865 -0.60 -43.16 8.70
CA PHE A 865 0.83 -43.32 8.40
C PHE A 865 1.64 -42.03 8.48
N TYR A 866 2.03 -41.65 9.70
CA TYR A 866 3.43 -41.59 10.16
C TYR A 866 3.42 -41.16 11.63
N VAL A 867 3.33 -42.15 12.52
CA VAL A 867 3.97 -42.07 13.85
C VAL A 867 5.48 -42.18 13.61
N THR A 868 6.27 -41.48 14.43
CA THR A 868 7.75 -41.41 14.48
C THR A 868 8.47 -40.65 13.36
N ASN A 869 8.73 -39.35 13.59
CA ASN A 869 10.08 -38.82 13.86
C ASN A 869 10.04 -37.29 13.92
N SER A 870 9.78 -36.76 15.12
CA SER A 870 9.99 -35.37 15.48
C SER A 870 11.47 -35.13 15.74
N SER A 871 12.20 -34.54 14.78
CA SER A 871 13.43 -33.80 15.07
C SER A 871 13.91 -33.00 13.87
N ARG A 872 13.72 -31.68 13.95
CA ARG A 872 14.65 -30.57 13.59
C ARG A 872 13.87 -29.36 13.06
N GLU A 873 13.42 -28.56 14.02
CA GLU A 873 13.05 -27.17 13.82
C GLU A 873 14.28 -26.36 13.39
N THR A 874 14.12 -25.52 12.36
CA THR A 874 15.12 -24.51 12.02
C THR A 874 14.92 -23.33 12.97
N THR A 875 15.56 -23.39 14.13
CA THR A 875 15.57 -22.26 15.07
C THR A 875 16.24 -21.07 14.40
N ILE A 876 15.56 -19.92 14.41
CA ILE A 876 16.13 -18.63 14.04
C ILE A 876 17.38 -18.44 14.92
N MET A 877 18.57 -18.44 14.32
CA MET A 877 19.78 -18.11 15.07
C MET A 877 19.70 -16.64 15.47
N SER A 878 19.48 -16.38 16.77
CA SER A 878 19.72 -15.07 17.37
C SER A 878 21.14 -14.61 17.00
N PRO A 879 21.38 -13.32 16.71
CA PRO A 879 22.73 -12.80 16.61
C PRO A 879 23.52 -13.20 17.85
N ILE A 880 24.75 -13.66 17.66
CA ILE A 880 25.60 -14.15 18.75
C ILE A 880 25.92 -12.95 19.66
N ARG A 881 25.32 -12.91 20.85
CA ARG A 881 25.46 -11.81 21.82
C ARG A 881 26.79 -11.88 22.55
N ASP A 882 27.29 -10.75 23.06
CA ASP A 882 28.50 -10.74 23.87
C ASP A 882 28.30 -11.54 25.17
N LEU A 883 29.38 -12.09 25.72
CA LEU A 883 29.37 -12.82 26.99
C LEU A 883 29.41 -11.84 28.18
N ASP A 884 28.43 -10.95 28.25
CA ASP A 884 28.37 -9.87 29.23
C ASP A 884 27.76 -10.27 30.60
N LEU A 885 27.32 -11.53 30.74
CA LEU A 885 26.74 -12.08 31.97
C LEU A 885 27.59 -13.21 32.58
N ILE A 886 28.88 -13.28 32.24
CA ILE A 886 29.84 -14.20 32.87
C ILE A 886 29.81 -14.02 34.39
N ASP A 887 29.91 -15.14 35.12
CA ASP A 887 29.90 -15.23 36.59
C ASP A 887 28.61 -14.72 37.27
N LYS A 888 27.53 -14.52 36.50
CA LYS A 888 26.21 -14.18 37.03
C LYS A 888 25.37 -15.43 37.22
N VAL A 889 24.55 -15.44 38.28
CA VAL A 889 23.61 -16.53 38.57
C VAL A 889 22.18 -16.04 38.42
N ALA A 890 21.41 -16.71 37.56
CA ALA A 890 20.00 -16.48 37.33
C ALA A 890 19.13 -17.61 37.89
N VAL A 891 18.12 -17.26 38.68
CA VAL A 891 17.09 -18.17 39.18
C VAL A 891 15.80 -17.91 38.39
N ILE A 892 15.31 -18.92 37.67
CA ILE A 892 14.18 -18.79 36.75
C ILE A 892 13.09 -19.79 37.13
N SER A 893 11.91 -19.28 37.50
CA SER A 893 10.78 -20.16 37.77
C SER A 893 10.13 -20.64 36.47
N GLY A 894 9.88 -21.95 36.31
CA GLY A 894 9.25 -22.50 35.10
C GLY A 894 10.15 -22.51 33.86
N ALA A 895 11.42 -22.92 34.01
CA ALA A 895 12.45 -22.83 32.97
C ALA A 895 12.50 -24.03 32.00
N SER A 896 11.64 -25.05 32.19
CA SER A 896 11.70 -26.28 31.39
C SER A 896 11.11 -26.14 29.98
N ARG A 897 10.19 -25.19 29.75
CA ARG A 897 9.50 -24.98 28.46
C ARG A 897 9.08 -23.53 28.24
N GLY A 898 8.60 -23.22 27.03
CA GLY A 898 8.01 -21.93 26.67
C GLY A 898 8.91 -20.71 26.97
N ILE A 899 8.31 -19.63 27.48
CA ILE A 899 9.00 -18.36 27.76
C ILE A 899 10.17 -18.54 28.74
N GLY A 900 9.99 -19.32 29.81
CA GLY A 900 11.04 -19.55 30.81
C GLY A 900 12.26 -20.26 30.22
N ARG A 901 12.05 -21.25 29.34
CA ARG A 901 13.12 -21.94 28.60
C ARG A 901 13.88 -21.00 27.67
N ALA A 902 13.17 -20.16 26.92
CA ALA A 902 13.79 -19.19 26.02
C ALA A 902 14.61 -18.13 26.78
N ILE A 903 14.12 -17.67 27.94
CA ILE A 903 14.87 -16.78 28.83
C ILE A 903 16.15 -17.45 29.34
N ALA A 904 16.05 -18.71 29.80
CA ALA A 904 17.19 -19.48 30.28
C ALA A 904 18.26 -19.62 29.18
N PHE A 905 17.84 -19.94 27.95
CA PHE A 905 18.75 -19.98 26.79
C PHE A 905 19.39 -18.62 26.52
N ASN A 906 18.61 -17.53 26.53
CA ASN A 906 19.13 -16.18 26.28
C ASN A 906 20.24 -15.80 27.26
N LEU A 907 20.01 -16.00 28.57
CA LEU A 907 20.98 -15.63 29.60
C LEU A 907 22.20 -16.56 29.60
N ALA A 908 22.00 -17.88 29.45
CA ALA A 908 23.10 -18.85 29.36
C ALA A 908 24.00 -18.59 28.15
N SER A 909 23.43 -18.18 27.02
CA SER A 909 24.20 -17.84 25.81
C SER A 909 25.16 -16.65 26.00
N ARG A 910 24.96 -15.86 27.06
CA ARG A 910 25.76 -14.70 27.47
C ARG A 910 26.70 -15.02 28.64
N GLY A 911 26.83 -16.29 29.01
CA GLY A 911 27.70 -16.77 30.09
C GLY A 911 27.06 -16.83 31.48
N CYS A 912 25.74 -16.62 31.61
CA CYS A 912 25.04 -16.65 32.90
C CYS A 912 24.72 -18.08 33.34
N SER A 913 25.07 -18.44 34.57
CA SER A 913 24.65 -19.70 35.19
C SER A 913 23.17 -19.70 35.56
N ILE A 914 22.50 -20.84 35.37
CA ILE A 914 21.04 -20.97 35.48
C ILE A 914 20.68 -21.98 36.56
N LEU A 915 19.84 -21.57 37.52
CA LEU A 915 18.98 -22.45 38.30
C LEU A 915 17.55 -22.34 37.76
N GLY A 916 17.11 -23.34 37.02
CA GLY A 916 15.76 -23.40 36.45
C GLY A 916 14.86 -24.31 37.26
N THR A 917 13.63 -23.89 37.56
CA THR A 917 12.65 -24.74 38.25
C THR A 917 11.59 -25.33 37.32
N CYS A 918 11.04 -26.48 37.70
CA CYS A 918 9.99 -27.22 37.00
C CYS A 918 9.13 -28.02 38.00
N THR A 919 8.11 -28.73 37.50
CA THR A 919 7.16 -29.48 38.34
C THR A 919 7.44 -30.98 38.45
N GLY A 920 8.37 -31.53 37.65
CA GLY A 920 8.67 -32.97 37.66
C GLY A 920 10.02 -33.30 37.04
N ASP A 921 10.47 -34.54 37.18
CA ASP A 921 11.82 -34.99 36.84
C ASP A 921 12.17 -34.81 35.36
N GLU A 922 11.20 -34.97 34.45
CA GLU A 922 11.40 -34.70 33.01
C GLU A 922 11.86 -33.24 32.77
N GLY A 923 11.34 -32.31 33.55
CA GLY A 923 11.75 -30.91 33.50
C GLY A 923 13.19 -30.69 33.98
N ILE A 924 13.68 -31.49 34.93
CA ILE A 924 15.09 -31.44 35.36
C ILE A 924 15.99 -31.84 34.20
N THR A 925 15.66 -32.90 33.47
CA THR A 925 16.45 -33.35 32.31
C THR A 925 16.41 -32.32 31.19
N ALA A 926 15.22 -31.76 30.90
CA ALA A 926 15.08 -30.71 29.90
C ALA A 926 16.00 -29.52 30.21
N ILE A 927 16.09 -29.10 31.48
CA ILE A 927 16.93 -27.97 31.90
C ILE A 927 18.40 -28.38 32.00
N SER A 928 18.76 -29.34 32.86
CA SER A 928 20.16 -29.61 33.21
C SER A 928 20.97 -30.17 32.05
N SER A 929 20.41 -31.11 31.29
CA SER A 929 21.10 -31.74 30.15
C SER A 929 20.66 -31.10 28.84
N GLY A 930 19.35 -30.99 28.63
CA GLY A 930 18.82 -30.50 27.36
C GLY A 930 19.23 -29.06 27.04
N LEU A 931 19.12 -28.13 27.99
CA LEU A 931 19.53 -26.74 27.74
C LEU A 931 21.06 -26.60 27.67
N ASP A 932 21.80 -27.40 28.45
CA ASP A 932 23.25 -27.35 28.46
C ASP A 932 23.89 -27.84 27.17
N GLU A 933 23.40 -28.96 26.64
CA GLU A 933 23.79 -29.49 25.32
C GLU A 933 23.41 -28.50 24.21
N GLU A 934 22.22 -27.90 24.30
CA GLU A 934 21.75 -26.93 23.32
C GLU A 934 22.62 -25.67 23.31
N ILE A 935 22.96 -25.13 24.48
CA ILE A 935 23.86 -23.97 24.61
C ILE A 935 25.27 -24.31 24.14
N THR A 936 25.78 -25.48 24.50
CA THR A 936 27.12 -25.93 24.08
C THR A 936 27.20 -26.04 22.57
N SER A 937 26.26 -26.74 21.94
CA SER A 937 26.25 -26.95 20.49
C SER A 937 25.97 -25.67 19.70
N ARG A 938 24.92 -24.91 20.05
CA ARG A 938 24.43 -23.76 19.26
C ARG A 938 25.14 -22.44 19.54
N VAL A 939 25.86 -22.34 20.66
CA VAL A 939 26.56 -21.10 21.04
C VAL A 939 28.06 -21.33 21.06
N PHE A 940 28.58 -22.27 21.84
CA PHE A 940 30.03 -22.39 22.02
C PHE A 940 30.70 -23.11 20.85
N GLU A 941 30.23 -24.32 20.49
CA GLU A 941 30.80 -25.11 19.40
C GLU A 941 30.58 -24.46 18.03
N SER A 942 29.34 -24.11 17.69
CA SER A 942 29.02 -23.55 16.36
C SER A 942 29.65 -22.18 16.09
N THR A 943 30.06 -21.45 17.13
CA THR A 943 30.69 -20.12 16.98
C THR A 943 32.17 -20.11 17.35
N ALA A 944 32.74 -21.28 17.66
CA ALA A 944 34.12 -21.46 18.12
C ALA A 944 34.48 -20.55 19.32
N ARG A 945 33.52 -20.32 20.22
CA ARG A 945 33.73 -19.54 21.45
C ARG A 945 34.06 -20.48 22.60
N GLU A 946 35.02 -20.07 23.43
CA GLU A 946 35.33 -20.79 24.65
C GLU A 946 34.16 -20.69 25.63
N ARG A 947 33.73 -21.85 26.14
CA ARG A 947 32.67 -21.93 27.14
C ARG A 947 33.24 -21.47 28.49
N PRO A 948 32.65 -20.46 29.16
CA PRO A 948 33.09 -20.04 30.48
C PRO A 948 33.04 -21.19 31.48
N THR A 949 34.11 -21.39 32.24
CA THR A 949 34.21 -22.45 33.25
C THR A 949 33.22 -22.26 34.40
N SER A 950 32.77 -21.01 34.62
CA SER A 950 31.77 -20.68 35.62
C SER A 950 30.33 -20.99 35.19
N LEU A 951 30.07 -21.24 33.89
CA LEU A 951 28.73 -21.48 33.36
C LEU A 951 28.21 -22.86 33.75
N MET A 952 27.21 -22.88 34.62
CA MET A 952 26.53 -24.07 35.10
C MET A 952 25.01 -23.95 34.90
N ILE A 953 24.39 -25.01 34.38
CA ILE A 953 22.94 -25.10 34.21
C ILE A 953 22.42 -26.23 35.10
N LYS A 954 21.46 -25.90 35.97
CA LYS A 954 20.87 -26.83 36.94
C LYS A 954 19.35 -26.74 36.93
N GLY A 955 18.70 -27.89 36.74
CA GLY A 955 17.26 -28.07 36.93
C GLY A 955 16.91 -28.47 38.36
N LEU A 956 15.75 -28.01 38.85
CA LEU A 956 15.21 -28.30 40.18
C LEU A 956 13.69 -28.50 40.09
N VAL A 957 13.16 -29.51 40.77
CA VAL A 957 11.71 -29.60 41.01
C VAL A 957 11.35 -28.66 42.16
N ALA A 958 10.54 -27.65 41.86
CA ALA A 958 9.99 -26.73 42.85
C ALA A 958 8.58 -26.33 42.40
N ASP A 959 7.57 -27.00 42.97
CA ASP A 959 6.17 -26.72 42.67
C ASP A 959 5.76 -25.37 43.29
N ILE A 960 5.19 -24.49 42.47
CA ILE A 960 4.73 -23.17 42.91
C ILE A 960 3.52 -23.22 43.86
N PHE A 961 2.86 -24.38 43.98
CA PHE A 961 1.77 -24.59 44.93
C PHE A 961 2.23 -25.23 46.25
N SER A 962 3.52 -25.57 46.37
CA SER A 962 4.07 -26.13 47.60
C SER A 962 4.50 -25.01 48.57
N GLU A 963 4.21 -25.19 49.86
CA GLU A 963 4.60 -24.24 50.91
C GLU A 963 6.13 -24.14 51.07
N ASP A 964 6.86 -25.21 50.76
CA ASP A 964 8.31 -25.27 50.88
C ASP A 964 9.07 -24.75 49.65
N CYS A 965 8.37 -24.35 48.58
CA CYS A 965 8.92 -23.96 47.28
C CYS A 965 10.11 -22.98 47.40
N ALA A 966 9.92 -21.90 48.17
CA ALA A 966 10.95 -20.89 48.39
C ALA A 966 12.19 -21.46 49.10
N SER A 967 11.98 -22.29 50.13
CA SER A 967 13.05 -22.90 50.91
C SER A 967 13.86 -23.93 50.10
N VAL A 968 13.18 -24.71 49.24
CA VAL A 968 13.80 -25.68 48.32
C VAL A 968 14.70 -24.97 47.32
N ILE A 969 14.21 -23.88 46.70
CA ILE A 969 15.01 -23.03 45.80
C ILE A 969 16.22 -22.46 46.53
N ALA A 970 16.03 -21.88 47.72
CA ALA A 970 17.11 -21.30 48.51
C ALA A 970 18.19 -22.34 48.90
N ASN A 971 17.78 -23.54 49.30
CA ASN A 971 18.72 -24.60 49.68
C ASN A 971 19.57 -25.05 48.49
N GLU A 972 19.00 -25.15 47.29
CA GLU A 972 19.75 -25.51 46.09
C GLU A 972 20.69 -24.38 45.65
N ILE A 973 20.30 -23.10 45.79
CA ILE A 973 21.19 -21.95 45.54
C ILE A 973 22.42 -22.00 46.45
N ASN A 974 22.23 -22.29 47.74
CA ASN A 974 23.33 -22.45 48.69
C ASN A 974 24.30 -23.55 48.24
N LYS A 975 23.74 -24.72 47.91
CA LYS A 975 24.50 -25.91 47.55
C LYS A 975 25.30 -25.76 46.26
N THR A 976 24.70 -25.12 45.25
CA THR A 976 25.19 -25.20 43.87
C THR A 976 25.85 -23.90 43.42
N PHE A 977 25.40 -22.76 43.94
CA PHE A 977 25.82 -21.42 43.49
C PHE A 977 26.41 -20.56 44.62
N ASN A 978 26.80 -21.17 45.73
CA ASN A 978 27.44 -20.50 46.86
C ASN A 978 26.64 -19.28 47.36
N ASN A 979 25.33 -19.45 47.55
CA ASN A 979 24.44 -18.40 48.09
C ASN A 979 24.30 -17.16 47.20
N ARG A 980 24.60 -17.27 45.90
CA ARG A 980 24.61 -16.12 44.98
C ARG A 980 23.39 -16.09 44.07
N VAL A 981 22.72 -14.94 44.01
CA VAL A 981 21.68 -14.62 43.02
C VAL A 981 21.95 -13.21 42.48
N ASP A 982 22.18 -13.10 41.17
CA ASP A 982 22.29 -11.81 40.48
C ASP A 982 20.98 -11.47 39.73
N ILE A 983 20.25 -12.50 39.29
CA ILE A 983 19.03 -12.33 38.48
C ILE A 983 17.95 -13.27 39.04
N PHE A 984 16.75 -12.76 39.29
CA PHE A 984 15.58 -13.56 39.61
C PHE A 984 14.46 -13.27 38.62
N ILE A 985 13.92 -14.33 38.01
CA ILE A 985 12.87 -14.24 36.99
C ILE A 985 11.70 -15.11 37.43
N ASN A 986 10.60 -14.45 37.79
CA ASN A 986 9.35 -15.14 38.03
C ASN A 986 8.57 -15.32 36.73
N CYS A 987 8.67 -16.51 36.12
CA CYS A 987 7.97 -16.86 34.89
C CYS A 987 6.87 -17.92 35.10
N ALA A 988 6.98 -18.76 36.13
CA ALA A 988 5.93 -19.69 36.51
C ALA A 988 4.70 -18.95 37.06
N SER A 989 3.52 -19.40 36.66
CA SER A 989 2.22 -18.90 37.13
C SER A 989 1.16 -19.98 36.94
N ASP A 990 0.09 -19.90 37.72
CA ASP A 990 -1.15 -20.64 37.47
C ASP A 990 -1.86 -20.00 36.28
N PRO A 991 -1.96 -20.67 35.11
CA PRO A 991 -2.52 -20.07 33.90
C PRO A 991 -4.06 -20.01 33.92
N MET A 992 -4.71 -20.73 34.84
CA MET A 992 -6.17 -20.82 34.91
C MET A 992 -6.72 -19.85 35.93
N PRO A 993 -7.77 -19.07 35.59
CA PRO A 993 -8.88 -18.95 36.53
C PRO A 993 -10.17 -18.30 35.99
N GLY A 994 -11.25 -19.05 36.18
CA GLY A 994 -12.45 -18.50 36.78
C GLY A 994 -13.30 -17.58 35.93
N VAL A 995 -14.37 -18.16 35.40
CA VAL A 995 -15.51 -17.42 34.87
C VAL A 995 -16.27 -16.80 36.04
N ILE A 996 -16.67 -15.54 35.88
CA ILE A 996 -17.52 -14.85 36.86
C ILE A 996 -18.80 -15.65 37.05
N GLY A 997 -19.09 -16.06 38.30
CA GLY A 997 -20.27 -16.86 38.65
C GLY A 997 -19.97 -18.32 38.97
N ASP A 998 -18.86 -18.88 38.47
CA ASP A 998 -18.52 -20.31 38.60
C ASP A 998 -17.36 -20.57 39.56
N MET A 999 -16.79 -19.53 40.15
CA MET A 999 -15.60 -19.60 40.99
C MET A 999 -15.91 -20.00 42.44
N GLY A 1000 -15.31 -21.12 42.89
CA GLY A 1000 -15.27 -21.52 44.28
C GLY A 1000 -14.10 -20.91 45.05
N THR A 1001 -14.14 -21.04 46.38
CA THR A 1001 -13.07 -20.54 47.27
C THR A 1001 -11.73 -21.22 46.99
N THR A 1002 -11.74 -22.51 46.65
CA THR A 1002 -10.53 -23.29 46.40
C THR A 1002 -9.78 -22.82 45.15
N GLU A 1003 -10.49 -22.53 44.05
CA GLU A 1003 -9.90 -22.01 42.83
C GLU A 1003 -9.30 -20.61 43.04
N VAL A 1004 -10.00 -19.74 43.78
CA VAL A 1004 -9.50 -18.42 44.15
C VAL A 1004 -8.22 -18.53 44.97
N GLN A 1005 -8.21 -19.37 46.02
CA GLN A 1005 -7.04 -19.57 46.89
C GLN A 1005 -5.84 -20.13 46.11
N ARG A 1006 -6.06 -21.11 45.23
CA ARG A 1006 -5.00 -21.66 44.38
C ARG A 1006 -4.38 -20.61 43.48
N SER A 1007 -5.20 -19.79 42.83
CA SER A 1007 -4.70 -18.74 41.94
C SER A 1007 -3.91 -17.67 42.71
N LEU A 1008 -4.39 -17.26 43.89
CA LEU A 1008 -3.66 -16.35 44.78
C LEU A 1008 -2.33 -16.94 45.23
N LEU A 1009 -2.30 -18.22 45.60
CA LEU A 1009 -1.10 -18.93 46.03
C LEU A 1009 -0.03 -18.90 44.93
N GLY A 1010 -0.35 -19.42 43.74
CA GLY A 1010 0.61 -19.54 42.64
C GLY A 1010 1.04 -18.22 42.03
N ASN A 1011 0.12 -17.25 41.87
CA ASN A 1011 0.40 -16.02 41.12
C ASN A 1011 0.90 -14.85 41.97
N ILE A 1012 0.64 -14.86 43.28
CA ILE A 1012 0.98 -13.76 44.20
C ILE A 1012 1.84 -14.24 45.37
N GLN A 1013 1.34 -15.18 46.17
CA GLN A 1013 2.00 -15.57 47.42
C GLN A 1013 3.36 -16.21 47.15
N THR A 1014 3.44 -17.20 46.26
CA THR A 1014 4.69 -17.91 45.99
C THR A 1014 5.82 -17.00 45.47
N PRO A 1015 5.60 -16.12 44.47
CA PRO A 1015 6.60 -15.13 44.07
C PRO A 1015 7.09 -14.24 45.21
N VAL A 1016 6.19 -13.79 46.10
CA VAL A 1016 6.54 -13.00 47.29
C VAL A 1016 7.40 -13.82 48.24
N MET A 1017 7.01 -15.06 48.53
CA MET A 1017 7.74 -15.93 49.45
C MET A 1017 9.14 -16.29 48.94
N ILE A 1018 9.31 -16.46 47.62
CA ILE A 1018 10.63 -16.67 47.02
C ILE A 1018 11.52 -15.43 47.23
N VAL A 1019 11.04 -14.23 46.88
CA VAL A 1019 11.83 -13.00 47.07
C VAL A 1019 12.15 -12.78 48.54
N GLU A 1020 11.16 -12.95 49.42
CA GLU A 1020 11.33 -12.80 50.87
C GLU A 1020 12.36 -13.78 51.43
N GLU A 1021 12.35 -15.05 51.01
CA GLU A 1021 13.35 -16.05 51.43
C GLU A 1021 14.76 -15.66 50.99
N LEU A 1022 14.93 -15.26 49.73
CA LEU A 1022 16.23 -14.88 49.16
C LEU A 1022 16.77 -13.58 49.78
N VAL A 1023 15.89 -12.63 50.12
CA VAL A 1023 16.23 -11.39 50.84
C VAL A 1023 16.63 -11.72 52.27
N ARG A 1024 15.85 -12.54 52.99
CA ARG A 1024 16.12 -12.92 54.38
C ARG A 1024 17.44 -13.66 54.54
N ARG A 1025 17.78 -14.51 53.58
CA ARG A 1025 19.07 -15.21 53.53
C ARG A 1025 20.20 -14.39 52.92
N ARG A 1026 19.90 -13.19 52.41
CA ARG A 1026 20.85 -12.27 51.77
C ARG A 1026 21.60 -12.87 50.57
N TYR A 1027 20.89 -13.60 49.72
CA TYR A 1027 21.49 -14.22 48.53
C TYR A 1027 21.62 -13.28 47.33
N PHE A 1028 20.77 -12.26 47.26
CA PHE A 1028 20.86 -11.24 46.23
C PHE A 1028 22.15 -10.44 46.35
N GLN A 1029 22.77 -10.15 45.21
CA GLN A 1029 23.98 -9.31 45.10
C GLN A 1029 23.62 -7.84 44.82
N PRO A 1030 24.55 -6.90 45.02
CA PRO A 1030 24.39 -5.54 44.52
C PRO A 1030 24.17 -5.53 43.01
N ASN A 1031 23.37 -4.58 42.52
CA ASN A 1031 22.99 -4.47 41.12
C ASN A 1031 22.29 -5.72 40.58
N SER A 1032 21.48 -6.40 41.40
CA SER A 1032 20.68 -7.54 40.94
C SER A 1032 19.54 -7.10 39.99
N ARG A 1033 18.87 -8.08 39.38
CA ARG A 1033 17.73 -7.88 38.48
C ARG A 1033 16.57 -8.76 38.91
N ILE A 1034 15.44 -8.16 39.24
CA ILE A 1034 14.20 -8.87 39.55
C ILE A 1034 13.22 -8.62 38.41
N ILE A 1035 12.77 -9.69 37.75
CA ILE A 1035 11.86 -9.59 36.60
C ILE A 1035 10.63 -10.47 36.86
N TYR A 1036 9.45 -9.87 36.77
CA TYR A 1036 8.18 -10.60 36.81
C TYR A 1036 7.57 -10.68 35.42
N ILE A 1037 7.26 -11.89 34.93
CA ILE A 1037 6.57 -12.07 33.66
C ILE A 1037 5.07 -11.83 33.85
N SER A 1038 4.65 -10.63 33.50
CA SER A 1038 3.26 -10.19 33.43
C SER A 1038 2.61 -10.65 32.11
N SER A 1039 1.36 -10.29 31.91
CA SER A 1039 0.59 -10.56 30.70
C SER A 1039 -0.21 -9.33 30.32
N ILE A 1040 -0.47 -9.14 29.03
CA ILE A 1040 -1.39 -8.13 28.50
C ILE A 1040 -2.73 -8.10 29.26
N ARG A 1041 -3.12 -9.23 29.85
CA ARG A 1041 -4.28 -9.39 30.73
C ARG A 1041 -4.33 -8.49 31.96
N SER A 1042 -3.20 -8.02 32.46
CA SER A 1042 -3.19 -7.06 33.57
C SER A 1042 -3.84 -5.73 33.19
N ARG A 1043 -3.78 -5.35 31.91
CA ARG A 1043 -4.33 -4.08 31.38
C ARG A 1043 -5.57 -4.28 30.51
N GLN A 1044 -5.72 -5.46 29.90
CA GLN A 1044 -6.88 -5.85 29.08
C GLN A 1044 -7.45 -7.18 29.60
N PRO A 1045 -8.18 -7.16 30.74
CA PRO A 1045 -8.69 -8.37 31.36
C PRO A 1045 -9.82 -9.01 30.53
N TRP A 1046 -9.97 -10.33 30.63
CA TRP A 1046 -11.10 -11.10 30.09
C TRP A 1046 -11.98 -11.62 31.22
N SER A 1047 -13.29 -11.75 30.93
CA SER A 1047 -14.28 -12.31 31.86
C SER A 1047 -13.93 -13.74 32.31
N ASP A 1048 -13.26 -14.49 31.45
CA ASP A 1048 -12.96 -15.92 31.63
C ASP A 1048 -11.58 -16.15 32.27
N GLN A 1049 -10.88 -15.08 32.65
CA GLN A 1049 -9.52 -15.12 33.24
C GLN A 1049 -9.37 -14.20 34.46
N LEU A 1050 -10.43 -14.11 35.27
CA LEU A 1050 -10.59 -13.12 36.35
C LEU A 1050 -9.37 -13.05 37.29
N MET A 1051 -9.04 -14.17 37.97
CA MET A 1051 -7.96 -14.16 38.97
C MET A 1051 -6.55 -14.08 38.36
N TYR A 1052 -6.40 -14.37 37.07
CA TYR A 1052 -5.11 -14.37 36.40
C TYR A 1052 -4.76 -12.97 36.00
N ALA A 1053 -5.71 -12.23 35.42
CA ALA A 1053 -5.58 -10.80 35.23
C ALA A 1053 -5.27 -10.10 36.58
N ALA A 1054 -6.02 -10.42 37.64
CA ALA A 1054 -5.78 -9.87 38.97
C ALA A 1054 -4.38 -10.20 39.51
N GLY A 1055 -3.95 -11.47 39.42
CA GLY A 1055 -2.63 -11.92 39.87
C GLY A 1055 -1.48 -11.25 39.10
N LYS A 1056 -1.60 -11.13 37.77
CA LYS A 1056 -0.59 -10.44 36.94
C LYS A 1056 -0.51 -8.94 37.28
N SER A 1057 -1.65 -8.28 37.52
CA SER A 1057 -1.69 -6.89 38.00
C SER A 1057 -1.06 -6.72 39.39
N ALA A 1058 -1.28 -7.67 40.31
CA ALA A 1058 -0.62 -7.68 41.61
C ALA A 1058 0.90 -7.82 41.45
N GLY A 1059 1.38 -8.71 40.57
CA GLY A 1059 2.79 -8.86 40.22
C GLY A 1059 3.44 -7.56 39.71
N GLU A 1060 2.79 -6.82 38.82
CA GLU A 1060 3.26 -5.50 38.39
C GLU A 1060 3.40 -4.51 39.55
N SER A 1061 2.49 -4.60 40.54
CA SER A 1061 2.57 -3.78 41.75
C SER A 1061 3.71 -4.19 42.68
N LEU A 1062 3.95 -5.49 42.83
CA LEU A 1062 5.08 -5.99 43.61
C LEU A 1062 6.41 -5.47 43.07
N CYS A 1063 6.59 -5.44 41.74
CA CYS A 1063 7.80 -4.89 41.12
C CYS A 1063 8.04 -3.41 41.49
N ARG A 1064 6.99 -2.58 41.57
CA ARG A 1064 7.12 -1.18 42.02
C ARG A 1064 7.57 -1.08 43.47
N THR A 1065 7.01 -1.92 44.34
CA THR A 1065 7.40 -1.99 45.74
C THR A 1065 8.85 -2.46 45.90
N TRP A 1066 9.25 -3.53 45.21
CA TRP A 1066 10.63 -4.03 45.22
C TRP A 1066 11.63 -3.02 44.64
N ALA A 1067 11.27 -2.30 43.59
CA ALA A 1067 12.10 -1.25 43.01
C ALA A 1067 12.36 -0.12 44.03
N GLN A 1068 11.34 0.28 44.78
CA GLN A 1068 11.47 1.28 45.83
C GLN A 1068 12.34 0.78 46.99
N ALA A 1069 12.19 -0.49 47.39
CA ALA A 1069 12.91 -1.07 48.51
C ALA A 1069 14.39 -1.36 48.20
N PHE A 1070 14.67 -1.99 47.06
CA PHE A 1070 15.99 -2.56 46.74
C PHE A 1070 16.87 -1.63 45.89
N GLY A 1071 16.35 -0.48 45.44
CA GLY A 1071 17.10 0.49 44.64
C GLY A 1071 18.21 1.25 45.39
N GLY A 1072 18.37 1.04 46.70
CA GLY A 1072 19.44 1.64 47.53
C GLY A 1072 19.01 2.75 48.49
N LYS A 1073 17.71 3.11 48.53
CA LYS A 1073 17.20 4.14 49.46
C LYS A 1073 16.93 3.64 50.87
N ASP A 1074 16.56 2.38 51.02
CA ASP A 1074 16.24 1.77 52.31
C ASP A 1074 17.46 1.03 52.85
N GLU A 1075 18.02 1.52 53.96
CA GLU A 1075 19.25 0.97 54.56
C GLU A 1075 19.11 -0.52 54.92
N ARG A 1076 17.88 -0.99 55.21
CA ARG A 1076 17.61 -2.41 55.53
C ARG A 1076 18.02 -3.35 54.40
N TYR A 1077 18.01 -2.86 53.16
CA TYR A 1077 18.32 -3.63 51.96
C TYR A 1077 19.57 -3.14 51.23
N SER A 1078 20.48 -2.44 51.92
CA SER A 1078 21.74 -1.93 51.37
C SER A 1078 22.61 -2.99 50.67
N PHE A 1079 22.54 -4.26 51.09
CA PHE A 1079 23.24 -5.36 50.42
C PHE A 1079 22.77 -5.63 48.98
N MET A 1080 21.62 -5.06 48.59
CA MET A 1080 21.04 -5.15 47.25
C MET A 1080 21.13 -3.82 46.49
N GLU A 1081 21.93 -2.85 46.93
CA GLU A 1081 22.02 -1.52 46.31
C GLU A 1081 22.16 -1.59 44.78
N GLY A 1082 21.42 -0.72 44.07
CA GLY A 1082 21.40 -0.68 42.61
C GLY A 1082 20.56 -1.79 41.95
N THR A 1083 19.84 -2.59 42.72
CA THR A 1083 18.93 -3.62 42.17
C THR A 1083 17.75 -2.98 41.46
N THR A 1084 17.43 -3.48 40.27
CA THR A 1084 16.22 -3.08 39.54
C THR A 1084 15.15 -4.16 39.63
N ALA A 1085 13.88 -3.74 39.72
CA ALA A 1085 12.74 -4.64 39.71
C ALA A 1085 11.72 -4.17 38.68
N ASN A 1086 11.44 -4.99 37.65
CA ASN A 1086 10.54 -4.63 36.56
C ASN A 1086 9.58 -5.77 36.23
N ALA A 1087 8.46 -5.43 35.62
CA ALA A 1087 7.58 -6.41 35.00
C ALA A 1087 7.74 -6.39 33.49
N VAL A 1088 7.59 -7.54 32.84
CA VAL A 1088 7.52 -7.66 31.38
C VAL A 1088 6.15 -8.18 30.99
N THR A 1089 5.37 -7.36 30.28
CA THR A 1089 4.02 -7.69 29.86
C THR A 1089 4.05 -8.45 28.55
N ALA A 1090 3.95 -9.77 28.62
CA ALA A 1090 3.90 -10.62 27.44
C ALA A 1090 2.55 -10.50 26.72
N GLY A 1091 2.60 -10.42 25.38
CA GLY A 1091 1.42 -10.53 24.52
C GLY A 1091 0.95 -11.97 24.35
N LEU A 1092 0.15 -12.21 23.32
CA LEU A 1092 -0.22 -13.57 22.93
C LEU A 1092 1.00 -14.29 22.35
N THR A 1093 1.62 -15.16 23.16
CA THR A 1093 2.85 -15.89 22.82
C THR A 1093 2.56 -17.36 22.54
N GLU A 1094 3.10 -17.89 21.44
CA GLU A 1094 3.02 -19.30 21.06
C GLU A 1094 3.86 -20.14 22.02
N THR A 1095 3.21 -20.64 23.06
CA THR A 1095 3.78 -21.58 24.03
C THR A 1095 2.98 -22.86 23.98
N ASP A 1096 3.54 -23.98 24.45
CA ASP A 1096 2.82 -25.25 24.56
C ASP A 1096 1.45 -25.05 25.24
N ALA A 1097 1.40 -24.25 26.31
CA ALA A 1097 0.16 -23.95 27.02
C ALA A 1097 -0.93 -23.28 26.17
N VAL A 1098 -0.55 -22.49 25.15
CA VAL A 1098 -1.49 -21.87 24.19
C VAL A 1098 -1.84 -22.84 23.07
N VAL A 1099 -0.85 -23.56 22.54
CA VAL A 1099 -1.04 -24.52 21.43
C VAL A 1099 -1.91 -25.70 21.88
N ASP A 1100 -1.74 -26.16 23.13
CA ASP A 1100 -2.48 -27.27 23.73
C ASP A 1100 -3.94 -26.94 24.05
N CYS A 1101 -4.36 -25.67 24.00
CA CYS A 1101 -5.78 -25.28 24.14
C CYS A 1101 -6.66 -25.76 22.96
N GLY A 1102 -6.06 -26.26 21.89
CA GLY A 1102 -6.74 -26.78 20.72
C GLY A 1102 -7.02 -25.72 19.64
N PRO A 1103 -7.25 -26.13 18.38
CA PRO A 1103 -7.27 -25.21 17.24
C PRO A 1103 -8.33 -24.11 17.32
N GLU A 1104 -9.49 -24.41 17.93
CA GLU A 1104 -10.60 -23.46 18.05
C GLU A 1104 -10.30 -22.34 19.05
N ALA A 1105 -9.74 -22.68 20.22
CA ALA A 1105 -9.32 -21.70 21.21
C ALA A 1105 -8.14 -20.86 20.70
N VAL A 1106 -7.16 -21.50 20.06
CA VAL A 1106 -6.02 -20.81 19.42
C VAL A 1106 -6.51 -19.80 18.39
N LYS A 1107 -7.45 -20.20 17.52
CA LYS A 1107 -8.07 -19.31 16.54
C LYS A 1107 -8.82 -18.16 17.18
N ARG A 1108 -9.62 -18.42 18.24
CA ARG A 1108 -10.29 -17.35 19.01
C ARG A 1108 -9.29 -16.36 19.59
N PHE A 1109 -8.17 -16.84 20.13
CA PHE A 1109 -7.09 -15.95 20.60
C PHE A 1109 -6.50 -15.12 19.46
N GLN A 1110 -6.27 -15.69 18.28
CA GLN A 1110 -5.77 -14.94 17.12
C GLN A 1110 -6.74 -13.85 16.66
N ASP A 1111 -8.02 -14.21 16.47
CA ASP A 1111 -9.06 -13.31 15.97
C ASP A 1111 -9.24 -12.12 16.92
N GLU A 1112 -9.03 -12.32 18.22
CA GLU A 1112 -9.19 -11.26 19.22
C GLU A 1112 -7.92 -10.42 19.44
N PHE A 1113 -6.74 -11.04 19.49
CA PHE A 1113 -5.49 -10.33 19.78
C PHE A 1113 -4.81 -9.71 18.57
N PHE A 1114 -4.86 -10.34 17.41
CA PHE A 1114 -4.13 -9.83 16.25
C PHE A 1114 -4.64 -8.46 15.77
N PRO A 1115 -5.95 -8.12 15.85
CA PRO A 1115 -6.41 -6.77 15.56
C PRO A 1115 -5.87 -5.70 16.52
N THR A 1116 -5.60 -6.06 17.78
CA THR A 1116 -5.10 -5.10 18.79
C THR A 1116 -3.58 -4.96 18.76
N GLN A 1117 -2.83 -5.94 18.24
CA GLN A 1117 -1.38 -5.92 18.10
C GLN A 1117 -0.89 -5.14 16.88
N SER A 1118 0.04 -4.20 17.08
CA SER A 1118 0.74 -3.51 15.99
C SER A 1118 1.62 -4.45 15.13
N ILE A 1119 2.11 -5.54 15.71
CA ILE A 1119 2.83 -6.64 15.06
C ILE A 1119 1.95 -7.89 15.19
N PRO A 1120 0.98 -8.11 14.27
CA PRO A 1120 -0.11 -9.06 14.45
C PRO A 1120 0.31 -10.48 14.06
N ARG A 1121 1.06 -11.11 14.97
CA ARG A 1121 1.44 -12.52 14.97
C ARG A 1121 1.50 -13.00 16.41
N PHE A 1122 1.54 -14.31 16.61
CA PHE A 1122 2.01 -14.85 17.87
C PHE A 1122 3.42 -14.33 18.16
N GLY A 1123 3.63 -13.82 19.38
CA GLY A 1123 4.96 -13.70 19.93
C GLY A 1123 5.59 -15.09 20.00
N GLN A 1124 6.87 -15.20 19.69
CA GLN A 1124 7.64 -16.39 20.00
C GLN A 1124 8.20 -16.24 21.43
N PRO A 1125 8.44 -17.33 22.17
CA PRO A 1125 9.10 -17.27 23.47
C PRO A 1125 10.38 -16.40 23.48
N GLU A 1126 11.13 -16.43 22.38
CA GLU A 1126 12.35 -15.66 22.16
C GLU A 1126 12.10 -14.15 22.11
N ASP A 1127 10.95 -13.69 21.59
CA ASP A 1127 10.62 -12.25 21.56
C ASP A 1127 10.52 -11.69 22.99
N VAL A 1128 9.95 -12.47 23.91
CA VAL A 1128 9.85 -12.10 25.32
C VAL A 1128 11.21 -12.24 26.00
N ALA A 1129 11.94 -13.32 25.72
CA ALA A 1129 13.28 -13.56 26.24
C ALA A 1129 14.28 -12.46 25.86
N ASP A 1130 14.14 -11.88 24.68
CA ASP A 1130 15.00 -10.79 24.21
C ASP A 1130 14.80 -9.49 24.99
N VAL A 1131 13.54 -9.15 25.31
CA VAL A 1131 13.20 -8.01 26.17
C VAL A 1131 13.71 -8.23 27.59
N VAL A 1132 13.52 -9.44 28.13
CA VAL A 1132 14.03 -9.82 29.46
C VAL A 1132 15.56 -9.75 29.50
N GLY A 1133 16.23 -10.27 28.46
CA GLY A 1133 17.68 -10.20 28.31
C GLY A 1133 18.20 -8.77 28.29
N LEU A 1134 17.51 -7.83 27.64
CA LEU A 1134 17.84 -6.40 27.66
C LEU A 1134 17.79 -5.85 29.09
N LEU A 1135 16.73 -6.17 29.84
CA LEU A 1135 16.55 -5.72 31.24
C LEU A 1135 17.58 -6.32 32.20
N CYS A 1136 18.06 -7.53 31.91
CA CYS A 1136 19.14 -8.14 32.66
C CYS A 1136 20.52 -7.49 32.42
N GLY A 1137 20.68 -6.76 31.31
CA GLY A 1137 21.94 -6.11 30.95
C GLY A 1137 22.35 -4.94 31.85
N LYS A 1138 23.62 -4.55 31.74
CA LYS A 1138 24.16 -3.35 32.42
C LYS A 1138 23.54 -2.05 31.89
N ASP A 1139 23.11 -2.04 30.64
CA ASP A 1139 22.53 -0.85 30.01
C ASP A 1139 21.13 -0.51 30.55
N ALA A 1140 20.42 -1.50 31.09
CA ALA A 1140 19.12 -1.31 31.74
C ALA A 1140 19.22 -0.95 33.24
N ARG A 1141 20.41 -0.61 33.76
CA ARG A 1141 20.63 -0.31 35.20
C ARG A 1141 19.81 0.85 35.77
N TRP A 1142 19.17 1.65 34.91
CA TRP A 1142 18.31 2.79 35.31
C TRP A 1142 16.82 2.58 35.01
N ILE A 1143 16.44 1.38 34.57
CA ILE A 1143 15.04 1.00 34.35
C ILE A 1143 14.61 0.18 35.56
N THR A 1144 13.74 0.73 36.41
CA THR A 1144 13.22 0.05 37.60
C THR A 1144 11.81 0.54 37.93
N GLY A 1145 10.99 -0.33 38.52
CA GLY A 1145 9.58 -0.05 38.86
C GLY A 1145 8.67 0.08 37.65
N TYR A 1146 9.13 -0.35 36.47
CA TYR A 1146 8.42 -0.15 35.22
C TYR A 1146 7.84 -1.45 34.66
N VAL A 1147 6.85 -1.30 33.78
CA VAL A 1147 6.17 -2.40 33.10
C VAL A 1147 6.53 -2.32 31.61
N VAL A 1148 7.46 -3.15 31.17
CA VAL A 1148 7.97 -3.14 29.80
C VAL A 1148 7.10 -4.04 28.93
N SER A 1149 6.54 -3.50 27.85
CA SER A 1149 5.65 -4.24 26.95
C SER A 1149 6.44 -5.12 25.97
N ALA A 1150 6.24 -6.44 26.06
CA ALA A 1150 6.69 -7.45 25.10
C ALA A 1150 5.48 -8.05 24.37
N SER A 1151 4.59 -7.18 23.87
CA SER A 1151 3.27 -7.59 23.34
C SER A 1151 3.12 -7.43 21.83
N GLY A 1152 4.17 -7.07 21.11
CA GLY A 1152 4.08 -6.71 19.69
C GLY A 1152 3.18 -5.49 19.46
N GLY A 1153 3.05 -4.60 20.44
CA GLY A 1153 2.16 -3.43 20.37
C GLY A 1153 0.69 -3.73 20.65
N GLY A 1154 0.35 -4.87 21.28
CA GLY A 1154 -1.01 -5.15 21.80
C GLY A 1154 -1.43 -4.16 22.88
N ILE A 1155 -0.46 -3.62 23.63
CA ILE A 1155 -0.62 -2.43 24.46
C ILE A 1155 0.29 -1.32 23.91
N LYS A 1156 -0.30 -0.16 23.64
CA LYS A 1156 0.36 1.01 23.00
C LYS A 1156 0.88 2.05 24.00
N ILE A 1157 0.71 1.82 25.30
CA ILE A 1157 1.18 2.70 26.38
C ILE A 1157 1.93 1.84 27.39
N GLY A 1158 3.23 2.10 27.58
CA GLY A 1158 4.03 1.56 28.67
C GLY A 1158 3.95 2.46 29.89
#